data_AF-A0A9D1ELL9-F1
#
_entry.id   AF-A0A9D1ELL9-F1
#
_cell.length_a   1.000
_cell.length_b   1.000
_cell.length_c   1.000
_cell.angle_alpha   90.00
_cell.angle_beta   90.00
_cell.angle_gamma   90.00
#
_symmetry.space_group_name_H-M   'P 1'
#
loop_
_entity.id
_entity.type
_entity.pdbx_description
1 polymer ?
#
loop_
_entity_poly.entity_id
_entity_poly.type
_entity_poly.pdbx_seq_one_letter_code
_entity_poly.pdbx_strand_id
1 'polypeptide(L)'
;MKSNKKKVRAAMSAVLAVLCLLLAAGAVWLGLNISREKRYEKQISLGDKYLEELDYENAKISYENAIEISEKKAVGYVKLAVLYIETGDYEAALETVEKGEEKSAADQRFDKIKDTIFQKAPELLEENEDDGTKEDQDSREEEKREMDWEQAFSSTLLGQLPLLGADALNYTVADGNTLHQQEGLISAQQVKLEDKLYLACFYIKPGDNGEAPANELHFALYEGENDFSLLGESQLELQSGFGGSYIRSQSLGVFYREEDGKAQWIFVMDTFLWESQVREAAILSFDQNQLSEKWNSLVYGVGGNQEQLSLNGADIIYYSGVEDNGNTPEDVQEAFRDKLEREELSEDIFGGEAVEDLEPVCWLENKTENLNFSGEASYEGTITDYTETGEKLPETEEYTIPEEQWDLLNGEIGALIDYLDNTQRLSDTQAYPMADLDREDMQHLLSCYTYAHIGDYYRSNGQQGALPVLRKPEEYGLIYSEEAVNHYFLSFVGKEPEGILTDARTGDSPRSSNVTYADGEYLVTTGDGAPIYPARYLHGIHKGNRVIASIEVIMLSNGGNSSLGAYQVEFEIDKESVFGHHIVSIQKFPEVDAAFSGVQASSELQEEGQDHSAAMVRDKNFSTAWVEGVSGVGEGESITLSAGSSQKVHGVRIASGFTKSRDLLAKNGRPTRLRFAFSNGEQLEADLTTAVNDGYENPGVIGHYDEWVNIGVDWSGGKDWMNFISFGQEIETEWIKITIVSAQAGSKYEDTCISELVVY
;
A
#
# COMPACT_ATOMS: atom_id res chain seq x y z
N MET A 1 -39.35 42.88 67.33
CA MET A 1 -40.17 41.90 66.58
C MET A 1 -40.48 42.26 65.11
N LYS A 2 -39.91 43.31 64.48
CA LYS A 2 -40.15 43.62 63.03
C LYS A 2 -39.11 43.04 62.05
N SER A 3 -37.94 42.62 62.52
CA SER A 3 -36.82 42.14 61.68
C SER A 3 -37.01 40.70 61.15
N ASN A 4 -37.52 39.78 61.97
CA ASN A 4 -37.70 38.37 61.56
C ASN A 4 -38.75 38.14 60.47
N LYS A 5 -39.78 39.00 60.36
CA LYS A 5 -40.82 38.85 59.32
C LYS A 5 -40.31 39.14 57.91
N LYS A 6 -39.30 40.02 57.75
CA LYS A 6 -38.68 40.30 56.44
C LYS A 6 -37.78 39.15 55.97
N LYS A 7 -36.98 38.58 56.88
CA LYS A 7 -36.12 37.42 56.56
C LYS A 7 -36.95 36.17 56.21
N VAL A 8 -38.04 35.91 56.95
CA VAL A 8 -38.94 34.79 56.64
C VAL A 8 -39.66 35.00 55.30
N ARG A 9 -40.09 36.23 54.95
CA ARG A 9 -40.67 36.52 53.63
C ARG A 9 -39.67 36.36 52.50
N ALA A 10 -38.43 36.81 52.68
CA ALA A 10 -37.38 36.66 51.68
C ALA A 10 -37.01 35.18 51.46
N ALA A 11 -36.91 34.39 52.54
CA ALA A 11 -36.68 32.94 52.45
C ALA A 11 -37.85 32.22 51.76
N MET A 12 -39.10 32.59 52.06
CA MET A 12 -40.29 32.01 51.44
C MET A 12 -40.41 32.37 49.95
N SER A 13 -40.02 33.60 49.55
CA SER A 13 -39.93 33.99 48.14
C SER A 13 -38.82 33.26 47.38
N ALA A 14 -37.68 32.99 48.02
CA ALA A 14 -36.60 32.21 47.43
C ALA A 14 -37.01 30.74 47.22
N VAL A 15 -37.68 30.13 48.21
CA VAL A 15 -38.23 28.77 48.07
C VAL A 15 -39.26 28.69 46.94
N LEU A 16 -40.15 29.69 46.83
CA LEU A 16 -41.13 29.74 45.76
C LEU A 16 -40.48 29.87 44.37
N ALA A 17 -39.41 30.67 44.25
CA ALA A 17 -38.68 30.85 43.00
C ALA A 17 -37.96 29.55 42.56
N VAL A 18 -37.36 28.82 43.49
CA VAL A 18 -36.76 27.50 43.22
C VAL A 18 -37.82 26.50 42.77
N LEU A 19 -38.99 26.50 43.42
CA LEU A 19 -40.10 25.61 43.06
C LEU A 19 -40.65 25.92 41.65
N CYS A 20 -40.72 27.19 41.26
CA CYS A 20 -41.07 27.59 39.89
C CYS A 20 -40.03 27.16 38.86
N LEU A 21 -38.72 27.25 39.18
CA LEU A 21 -37.65 26.78 38.30
C LEU A 21 -37.69 25.25 38.11
N LEU A 22 -37.98 24.50 39.17
CA LEU A 22 -38.16 23.04 39.09
C LEU A 22 -39.40 22.66 38.25
N LEU A 23 -40.50 23.40 38.38
CA LEU A 23 -41.69 23.20 37.54
C LEU A 23 -41.42 23.57 36.07
N ALA A 24 -40.65 24.62 35.80
CA ALA A 24 -40.26 25.01 34.46
C ALA A 24 -39.31 23.98 33.82
N ALA A 25 -38.29 23.51 34.56
CA ALA A 25 -37.41 22.43 34.13
C ALA A 25 -38.17 21.13 33.88
N GLY A 26 -39.14 20.81 34.76
CA GLY A 26 -40.05 19.68 34.58
C GLY A 26 -40.90 19.81 33.32
N ALA A 27 -41.45 21.00 33.02
CA ALA A 27 -42.23 21.26 31.81
C ALA A 27 -41.37 21.22 30.53
N VAL A 28 -40.13 21.70 30.58
CA VAL A 28 -39.15 21.61 29.47
C VAL A 28 -38.76 20.16 29.22
N TRP A 29 -38.44 19.41 30.28
CA TRP A 29 -38.14 17.98 30.21
C TRP A 29 -39.33 17.19 29.64
N LEU A 30 -40.56 17.46 30.12
CA LEU A 30 -41.78 16.86 29.59
C LEU A 30 -42.00 17.20 28.10
N GLY A 31 -41.74 18.45 27.71
CA GLY A 31 -41.86 18.92 26.33
C GLY A 31 -40.83 18.29 25.38
N LEU A 32 -39.57 18.15 25.82
CA LEU A 32 -38.52 17.46 25.08
C LEU A 32 -38.84 15.97 24.91
N ASN A 33 -39.37 15.32 25.96
CA ASN A 33 -39.72 13.90 25.90
C ASN A 33 -40.92 13.64 24.97
N ILE A 34 -41.95 14.52 24.99
CA ILE A 34 -43.07 14.46 24.03
C ILE A 34 -42.58 14.68 22.58
N SER A 35 -41.59 15.55 22.37
CA SER A 35 -41.00 15.79 21.05
C SER A 35 -40.19 14.58 20.55
N ARG A 36 -39.41 13.94 21.43
CA ARG A 36 -38.67 12.71 21.14
C ARG A 36 -39.62 11.57 20.75
N GLU A 37 -40.71 11.39 21.49
CA GLU A 37 -41.73 10.38 21.19
C GLU A 37 -42.38 10.61 19.82
N LYS A 38 -42.74 11.86 19.49
CA LYS A 38 -43.31 12.18 18.16
C LYS A 38 -42.33 11.93 17.01
N ARG A 39 -41.04 12.19 17.21
CA ARG A 39 -40.00 11.93 16.20
C ARG A 39 -39.81 10.43 15.99
N TYR A 40 -39.78 9.66 17.07
CA TYR A 40 -39.74 8.20 17.03
C TYR A 40 -40.91 7.62 16.24
N GLU A 41 -42.15 7.97 16.61
CA GLU A 41 -43.36 7.47 15.94
C GLU A 41 -43.41 7.89 14.46
N LYS A 42 -42.90 9.08 14.13
CA LYS A 42 -42.78 9.54 12.74
C LYS A 42 -41.85 8.64 11.94
N GLN A 43 -40.70 8.25 12.48
CA GLN A 43 -39.74 7.40 11.77
C GLN A 43 -40.26 5.97 11.61
N ILE A 44 -40.91 5.40 12.63
CA ILE A 44 -41.60 4.11 12.49
C ILE A 44 -42.67 4.17 11.39
N SER A 45 -43.51 5.21 11.39
CA SER A 45 -44.54 5.37 10.35
C SER A 45 -43.97 5.61 8.96
N LEU A 46 -42.80 6.24 8.86
CA LEU A 46 -42.14 6.51 7.58
C LEU A 46 -41.51 5.23 7.03
N GLY A 47 -40.85 4.44 7.88
CA GLY A 47 -40.34 3.11 7.53
C GLY A 47 -41.45 2.18 7.08
N ASP A 48 -42.57 2.14 7.80
CA ASP A 48 -43.75 1.34 7.42
C ASP A 48 -44.29 1.74 6.04
N LYS A 49 -44.30 3.05 5.74
CA LYS A 49 -44.73 3.56 4.44
C LYS A 49 -43.77 3.16 3.32
N TYR A 50 -42.46 3.30 3.53
CA TYR A 50 -41.46 2.91 2.54
C TYR A 50 -41.49 1.41 2.29
N LEU A 51 -41.71 0.61 3.33
CA LEU A 51 -41.89 -0.83 3.21
C LEU A 51 -43.13 -1.19 2.36
N GLU A 52 -44.27 -0.51 2.56
CA GLU A 52 -45.45 -0.67 1.70
C GLU A 52 -45.20 -0.27 0.23
N GLU A 53 -44.28 0.67 0.00
CA GLU A 53 -43.86 1.13 -1.33
C GLU A 53 -42.73 0.27 -1.95
N LEU A 54 -42.26 -0.78 -1.25
CA LEU A 54 -41.12 -1.65 -1.61
C LEU A 54 -39.78 -0.90 -1.74
N ASP A 55 -39.67 0.25 -1.07
CA ASP A 55 -38.44 1.04 -0.97
C ASP A 55 -37.65 0.62 0.28
N TYR A 56 -36.93 -0.50 0.15
CA TYR A 56 -36.28 -1.14 1.29
C TYR A 56 -35.16 -0.28 1.92
N GLU A 57 -34.43 0.52 1.13
CA GLU A 57 -33.34 1.36 1.66
C GLU A 57 -33.86 2.53 2.47
N ASN A 58 -34.91 3.21 2.00
CA ASN A 58 -35.51 4.27 2.80
C ASN A 58 -36.26 3.71 4.02
N ALA A 59 -36.78 2.47 3.94
CA ALA A 59 -37.36 1.77 5.09
C ALA A 59 -36.30 1.46 6.16
N LYS A 60 -35.14 0.92 5.75
CA LYS A 60 -33.98 0.64 6.61
C LYS A 60 -33.53 1.89 7.37
N ILE A 61 -33.21 2.95 6.63
CA ILE A 61 -32.78 4.24 7.18
C ILE A 61 -33.81 4.76 8.20
N SER A 62 -35.10 4.64 7.90
CA SER A 62 -36.17 5.11 8.79
C SER A 62 -36.22 4.30 10.10
N TYR A 63 -36.04 2.97 10.05
CA TYR A 63 -36.01 2.14 11.25
C TYR A 63 -34.73 2.34 12.07
N GLU A 64 -33.57 2.51 11.45
CA GLU A 64 -32.31 2.86 12.12
C GLU A 64 -32.40 4.20 12.84
N ASN A 65 -32.94 5.23 12.18
CA ASN A 65 -33.22 6.52 12.80
C ASN A 65 -34.19 6.39 13.99
N ALA A 66 -35.18 5.49 13.92
CA ALA A 66 -36.08 5.23 15.04
C ALA A 66 -35.35 4.60 16.23
N ILE A 67 -34.43 3.66 15.98
CA ILE A 67 -33.56 3.04 16.99
C ILE A 67 -32.66 4.10 17.63
N GLU A 68 -32.01 4.96 16.84
CA GLU A 68 -31.16 6.04 17.35
C GLU A 68 -31.95 7.02 18.23
N ILE A 69 -33.17 7.38 17.80
CA ILE A 69 -34.06 8.23 18.60
C ILE A 69 -34.44 7.53 19.91
N SER A 70 -34.63 6.20 19.95
CA SER A 70 -35.02 5.50 21.18
C SER A 70 -34.54 4.04 21.22
N GLU A 71 -33.26 3.85 21.57
CA GLU A 71 -32.59 2.55 21.69
C GLU A 71 -33.29 1.56 22.64
N LYS A 72 -34.03 2.07 23.63
CA LYS A 72 -34.75 1.20 24.60
C LYS A 72 -36.07 0.64 24.09
N LYS A 73 -36.51 0.99 22.89
CA LYS A 73 -37.79 0.54 22.31
C LYS A 73 -37.56 -0.61 21.33
N ALA A 74 -38.08 -1.78 21.67
CA ALA A 74 -38.00 -2.97 20.84
C ALA A 74 -38.60 -2.82 19.42
N VAL A 75 -39.58 -1.90 19.23
CA VAL A 75 -40.30 -1.79 17.95
C VAL A 75 -39.37 -1.44 16.78
N GLY A 76 -38.34 -0.61 16.98
CA GLY A 76 -37.38 -0.27 15.92
C GLY A 76 -36.60 -1.50 15.44
N TYR A 77 -36.00 -2.23 16.38
CA TYR A 77 -35.28 -3.48 16.12
C TYR A 77 -36.18 -4.54 15.47
N VAL A 78 -37.40 -4.71 15.97
CA VAL A 78 -38.38 -5.64 15.39
C VAL A 78 -38.68 -5.30 13.93
N LYS A 79 -38.85 -4.01 13.59
CA LYS A 79 -39.16 -3.59 12.23
C LYS A 79 -37.98 -3.77 11.28
N LEU A 80 -36.77 -3.46 11.75
CA LEU A 80 -35.54 -3.66 10.99
C LEU A 80 -35.23 -5.16 10.77
N ALA A 81 -35.39 -6.00 11.79
CA ALA A 81 -35.21 -7.44 11.64
C ALA A 81 -36.24 -8.07 10.68
N VAL A 82 -37.50 -7.59 10.69
CA VAL A 82 -38.51 -8.02 9.71
C VAL A 82 -38.14 -7.59 8.30
N LEU A 83 -37.62 -6.37 8.11
CA LEU A 83 -37.11 -5.91 6.81
C LEU A 83 -36.02 -6.84 6.28
N TYR A 84 -35.03 -7.17 7.12
CA TYR A 84 -33.94 -8.09 6.74
C TYR A 84 -34.45 -9.50 6.39
N ILE A 85 -35.46 -10.00 7.11
CA ILE A 85 -36.12 -11.28 6.75
C ILE A 85 -36.85 -11.19 5.40
N GLU A 86 -37.43 -10.04 5.06
CA GLU A 86 -38.09 -9.82 3.77
C GLU A 86 -37.09 -9.71 2.61
N THR A 87 -35.91 -9.14 2.85
CA THR A 87 -34.83 -9.03 1.85
C THR A 87 -33.96 -10.29 1.76
N GLY A 88 -34.06 -11.21 2.74
CA GLY A 88 -33.36 -12.49 2.75
C GLY A 88 -32.03 -12.49 3.51
N ASP A 89 -31.72 -11.44 4.26
CA ASP A 89 -30.52 -11.30 5.06
C ASP A 89 -30.78 -11.80 6.50
N TYR A 90 -30.60 -13.11 6.71
CA TYR A 90 -30.96 -13.76 7.98
C TYR A 90 -29.95 -13.50 9.10
N GLU A 91 -28.68 -13.25 8.76
CA GLU A 91 -27.61 -12.92 9.71
C GLU A 91 -27.81 -11.51 10.29
N ALA A 92 -28.03 -10.50 9.44
CA ALA A 92 -28.31 -9.13 9.91
C ALA A 92 -29.64 -9.08 10.69
N ALA A 93 -30.61 -9.92 10.34
CA ALA A 93 -31.85 -10.05 11.11
C ALA A 93 -31.59 -10.61 12.52
N LEU A 94 -30.73 -11.62 12.68
CA LEU A 94 -30.38 -12.21 13.97
C LEU A 94 -29.60 -11.23 14.85
N GLU A 95 -28.58 -10.59 14.28
CA GLU A 95 -27.77 -9.57 14.97
C GLU A 95 -28.65 -8.40 15.46
N THR A 96 -29.57 -7.93 14.61
CA THR A 96 -30.52 -6.86 14.97
C THR A 96 -31.41 -7.27 16.16
N VAL A 97 -31.85 -8.53 16.20
CA VAL A 97 -32.67 -9.05 17.30
C VAL A 97 -31.87 -9.14 18.59
N GLU A 98 -30.62 -9.61 18.54
CA GLU A 98 -29.74 -9.73 19.71
C GLU A 98 -29.38 -8.37 20.30
N LYS A 99 -29.02 -7.40 19.45
CA LYS A 99 -28.86 -5.99 19.85
C LYS A 99 -30.15 -5.46 20.50
N GLY A 100 -31.31 -5.83 19.95
CA GLY A 100 -32.61 -5.48 20.51
C GLY A 100 -32.85 -6.07 21.91
N GLU A 101 -32.47 -7.31 22.14
CA GLU A 101 -32.58 -8.01 23.45
C GLU A 101 -31.63 -7.44 24.50
N GLU A 102 -30.44 -7.02 24.10
CA GLU A 102 -29.45 -6.38 25.00
C GLU A 102 -29.93 -5.00 25.48
N LYS A 103 -30.50 -4.19 24.56
CA LYS A 103 -30.77 -2.77 24.80
C LYS A 103 -32.20 -2.46 25.24
N SER A 104 -33.16 -3.34 24.95
CA SER A 104 -34.58 -3.11 25.26
C SER A 104 -35.13 -4.10 26.30
N ALA A 105 -36.21 -3.74 26.99
CA ALA A 105 -36.84 -4.65 27.94
C ALA A 105 -37.38 -5.89 27.22
N ALA A 106 -37.18 -7.08 27.80
CA ALA A 106 -37.57 -8.38 27.23
C ALA A 106 -38.92 -8.33 26.48
N ASP A 107 -38.86 -8.48 25.16
CA ASP A 107 -40.00 -8.40 24.25
C ASP A 107 -40.17 -9.74 23.53
N GLN A 108 -41.31 -10.39 23.73
CA GLN A 108 -41.64 -11.71 23.16
C GLN A 108 -41.65 -11.75 21.63
N ARG A 109 -41.55 -10.60 20.96
CA ARG A 109 -41.44 -10.55 19.51
C ARG A 109 -40.07 -11.01 19.03
N PHE A 110 -39.01 -10.83 19.82
CA PHE A 110 -37.67 -11.29 19.47
C PHE A 110 -37.60 -12.81 19.37
N ASP A 111 -38.14 -13.54 20.36
CA ASP A 111 -38.27 -15.00 20.33
C ASP A 111 -38.94 -15.49 19.02
N LYS A 112 -40.03 -14.84 18.62
CA LYS A 112 -40.78 -15.19 17.39
C LYS A 112 -40.00 -14.90 16.12
N ILE A 113 -39.19 -13.84 16.13
CA ILE A 113 -38.35 -13.48 14.98
C ILE A 113 -37.20 -14.47 14.88
N LYS A 114 -36.53 -14.83 15.98
CA LYS A 114 -35.53 -15.91 16.03
C LYS A 114 -36.10 -17.24 15.54
N ASP A 115 -37.28 -17.63 16.02
CA ASP A 115 -37.99 -18.83 15.52
C ASP A 115 -38.21 -18.77 14.00
N THR A 116 -38.52 -17.59 13.45
CA THR A 116 -38.73 -17.38 12.02
C THR A 116 -37.43 -17.43 11.23
N ILE A 117 -36.36 -16.85 11.77
CA ILE A 117 -35.00 -16.89 11.22
C ILE A 117 -34.53 -18.34 11.15
N PHE A 118 -34.56 -19.07 12.27
CA PHE A 118 -34.11 -20.46 12.31
C PHE A 118 -34.98 -21.44 11.50
N GLN A 119 -36.25 -21.13 11.26
CA GLN A 119 -37.06 -21.89 10.30
C GLN A 119 -36.63 -21.66 8.84
N LYS A 120 -36.07 -20.49 8.52
CA LYS A 120 -35.65 -20.10 7.17
C LYS A 120 -34.16 -20.34 6.91
N ALA A 121 -33.34 -20.30 7.95
CA ALA A 121 -31.89 -20.47 7.99
C ALA A 121 -31.49 -21.32 9.21
N PRO A 122 -31.74 -22.65 9.18
CA PRO A 122 -31.48 -23.54 10.30
C PRO A 122 -29.99 -23.69 10.66
N GLU A 123 -29.08 -23.39 9.74
CA GLU A 123 -27.62 -23.38 9.95
C GLU A 123 -27.17 -22.41 11.06
N LEU A 124 -27.90 -21.32 11.29
CA LEU A 124 -27.61 -20.33 12.34
C LEU A 124 -27.91 -20.84 13.77
N LEU A 125 -28.49 -22.04 13.91
CA LEU A 125 -28.69 -22.69 15.22
C LEU A 125 -27.41 -23.31 15.79
N GLU A 126 -26.46 -23.73 14.94
CA GLU A 126 -25.28 -24.48 15.40
C GLU A 126 -24.21 -23.60 16.07
N GLU A 127 -24.21 -22.28 15.82
CA GLU A 127 -23.30 -21.33 16.47
C GLU A 127 -23.76 -20.90 17.88
N ASN A 128 -25.02 -21.15 18.25
CA ASN A 128 -25.66 -20.53 19.42
C ASN A 128 -25.83 -21.47 20.65
N GLU A 129 -25.33 -22.70 20.63
CA GLU A 129 -25.48 -23.66 21.76
C GLU A 129 -24.41 -23.54 22.87
N ASP A 130 -23.45 -22.61 22.81
CA ASP A 130 -22.44 -22.44 23.88
C ASP A 130 -22.82 -21.32 24.89
N ASP A 131 -23.87 -21.56 25.69
CA ASP A 131 -24.17 -20.77 26.89
C ASP A 131 -23.98 -21.61 28.17
N GLY A 132 -22.90 -21.30 28.91
CA GLY A 132 -22.94 -21.41 30.37
C GLY A 132 -21.63 -21.78 31.06
N THR A 133 -20.75 -20.82 31.35
CA THR A 133 -20.55 -20.24 32.70
C THR A 133 -19.38 -19.23 32.73
N LYS A 134 -19.70 -17.98 33.06
CA LYS A 134 -18.85 -16.76 33.04
C LYS A 134 -17.66 -16.70 34.01
N GLU A 135 -17.18 -17.83 34.56
CA GLU A 135 -15.99 -17.84 35.42
C GLU A 135 -14.80 -18.58 34.79
N ASP A 136 -14.99 -19.30 33.68
CA ASP A 136 -13.92 -19.99 32.93
C ASP A 136 -13.52 -19.25 31.63
N GLN A 137 -14.26 -18.21 31.22
CA GLN A 137 -14.04 -17.46 29.97
C GLN A 137 -12.88 -16.45 30.08
N ASP A 138 -12.69 -15.78 31.23
CA ASP A 138 -11.55 -14.84 31.41
C ASP A 138 -10.20 -15.57 31.27
N SER A 139 -10.11 -16.83 31.71
CA SER A 139 -8.88 -17.62 31.57
C SER A 139 -8.70 -18.29 30.19
N ARG A 140 -9.70 -18.24 29.30
CA ARG A 140 -9.62 -18.84 27.96
C ARG A 140 -9.63 -17.82 26.83
N GLU A 141 -10.13 -16.60 27.06
CA GLU A 141 -10.01 -15.49 26.10
C GLU A 141 -8.60 -14.87 26.09
N GLU A 142 -7.81 -15.00 27.16
CA GLU A 142 -6.38 -14.65 27.15
C GLU A 142 -5.49 -15.65 26.38
N GLU A 143 -5.99 -16.87 26.09
CA GLU A 143 -5.16 -17.93 25.52
C GLU A 143 -5.32 -18.17 24.01
N LYS A 144 -6.11 -17.35 23.28
CA LYS A 144 -6.17 -17.37 21.80
C LYS A 144 -6.57 -16.04 21.15
N ARG A 145 -5.90 -14.93 21.48
CA ARG A 145 -5.73 -13.87 20.48
C ARG A 145 -4.55 -14.25 19.60
N GLU A 146 -4.81 -15.00 18.54
CA GLU A 146 -3.86 -15.09 17.44
C GLU A 146 -3.71 -13.67 16.85
N MET A 147 -2.48 -13.20 16.62
CA MET A 147 -2.25 -11.95 15.87
C MET A 147 -2.99 -12.08 14.55
N ASP A 148 -3.64 -11.00 14.12
CA ASP A 148 -3.94 -10.84 12.71
C ASP A 148 -2.59 -10.66 11.98
N TRP A 149 -1.98 -11.78 11.61
CA TRP A 149 -0.68 -11.88 10.94
C TRP A 149 -0.65 -11.03 9.67
N GLU A 150 -1.76 -10.99 8.94
CA GLU A 150 -1.88 -10.31 7.66
C GLU A 150 -1.87 -8.80 7.87
N GLN A 151 -2.74 -8.31 8.75
CA GLN A 151 -2.76 -6.89 9.13
C GLN A 151 -1.42 -6.46 9.76
N ALA A 152 -0.87 -7.31 10.62
CA ALA A 152 0.42 -7.11 11.26
C ALA A 152 1.53 -6.90 10.25
N PHE A 153 1.69 -7.86 9.35
CA PHE A 153 2.77 -7.85 8.38
C PHE A 153 2.61 -6.70 7.38
N SER A 154 1.40 -6.45 6.86
CA SER A 154 1.10 -5.36 5.91
C SER A 154 1.33 -3.95 6.47
N SER A 155 1.30 -3.78 7.79
CA SER A 155 1.58 -2.49 8.43
C SER A 155 3.08 -2.16 8.50
N THR A 156 3.96 -3.17 8.36
CA THR A 156 5.43 -2.98 8.39
C THR A 156 5.98 -2.56 7.02
N LEU A 157 7.11 -1.82 7.01
CA LEU A 157 7.86 -1.54 5.76
C LEU A 157 8.31 -2.83 5.05
N LEU A 158 8.55 -3.91 5.80
CA LEU A 158 8.90 -5.22 5.26
C LEU A 158 7.71 -5.93 4.61
N GLY A 159 6.49 -5.51 4.94
CA GLY A 159 5.23 -5.88 4.29
C GLY A 159 5.27 -5.72 2.77
N GLN A 160 5.99 -4.70 2.32
CA GLN A 160 6.10 -4.30 0.91
C GLN A 160 7.20 -5.05 0.15
N LEU A 161 8.12 -5.71 0.87
CA LEU A 161 9.22 -6.44 0.24
C LEU A 161 8.72 -7.72 -0.44
N PRO A 162 9.30 -8.10 -1.59
CA PRO A 162 9.02 -9.39 -2.20
C PRO A 162 9.54 -10.50 -1.28
N LEU A 163 8.84 -11.64 -1.24
CA LEU A 163 9.39 -12.85 -0.64
C LEU A 163 10.44 -13.42 -1.59
N LEU A 164 11.65 -13.60 -1.09
CA LEU A 164 12.77 -14.10 -1.88
C LEU A 164 12.66 -15.62 -2.05
N GLY A 165 12.66 -16.05 -3.31
CA GLY A 165 12.88 -17.44 -3.69
C GLY A 165 14.35 -17.78 -3.88
N ALA A 166 14.64 -19.05 -4.19
CA ALA A 166 15.97 -19.57 -4.52
C ALA A 166 16.75 -18.69 -5.53
N ASP A 167 16.06 -18.15 -6.52
CA ASP A 167 16.64 -17.30 -7.57
C ASP A 167 17.27 -16.01 -7.05
N ALA A 168 16.85 -15.53 -5.88
CA ALA A 168 17.40 -14.33 -5.25
C ALA A 168 18.85 -14.47 -4.79
N LEU A 169 19.27 -15.72 -4.58
CA LEU A 169 20.62 -16.04 -4.12
C LEU A 169 21.53 -16.50 -5.28
N ASN A 170 21.00 -16.66 -6.50
CA ASN A 170 21.76 -17.05 -7.68
C ASN A 170 22.68 -15.91 -8.16
N TYR A 171 23.97 -16.18 -8.37
CA TYR A 171 24.88 -15.20 -8.99
C TYR A 171 26.02 -15.86 -9.77
N THR A 172 26.60 -15.16 -10.73
CA THR A 172 27.75 -15.62 -11.52
C THR A 172 28.88 -14.61 -11.46
N VAL A 173 30.05 -15.05 -11.03
CA VAL A 173 31.28 -14.27 -11.08
C VAL A 173 31.97 -14.61 -12.40
N ALA A 174 31.78 -13.78 -13.42
CA ALA A 174 32.58 -13.80 -14.65
C ALA A 174 33.24 -12.42 -14.80
N ASP A 175 34.58 -12.35 -14.70
CA ASP A 175 35.38 -11.13 -14.84
C ASP A 175 34.94 -9.91 -13.98
N GLY A 176 34.20 -10.14 -12.89
CA GLY A 176 34.04 -9.20 -11.78
C GLY A 176 32.77 -8.36 -11.71
N ASN A 177 31.78 -8.46 -12.61
CA ASN A 177 30.65 -7.51 -12.62
C ASN A 177 29.27 -8.09 -12.98
N THR A 178 28.77 -9.07 -12.24
CA THR A 178 27.30 -9.27 -12.15
C THR A 178 26.94 -9.89 -10.80
N LEU A 179 26.42 -9.07 -9.89
CA LEU A 179 25.63 -9.56 -8.75
C LEU A 179 24.20 -9.08 -8.93
N HIS A 180 23.25 -10.00 -8.81
CA HIS A 180 21.85 -9.66 -8.64
C HIS A 180 21.70 -9.08 -7.23
N GLN A 181 21.72 -7.75 -7.13
CA GLN A 181 21.35 -7.05 -5.92
C GLN A 181 19.84 -7.19 -5.78
N GLN A 182 19.38 -7.91 -4.77
CA GLN A 182 17.96 -8.06 -4.47
C GLN A 182 17.69 -7.60 -3.06
N GLU A 183 16.59 -6.88 -2.89
CA GLU A 183 16.03 -6.55 -1.61
C GLU A 183 14.76 -7.38 -1.43
N GLY A 184 14.64 -8.07 -0.29
CA GLY A 184 13.45 -8.88 -0.07
C GLY A 184 13.46 -9.66 1.25
N LEU A 185 12.26 -10.07 1.66
CA LEU A 185 12.02 -10.88 2.85
C LEU A 185 12.47 -12.32 2.62
N ILE A 186 13.13 -12.93 3.60
CA ILE A 186 13.45 -14.35 3.63
C ILE A 186 12.37 -15.11 4.43
N SER A 187 12.09 -14.61 5.63
CA SER A 187 11.24 -15.30 6.61
C SER A 187 10.75 -14.31 7.67
N ALA A 188 9.59 -14.58 8.24
CA ALA A 188 8.99 -13.84 9.33
C ALA A 188 8.41 -14.81 10.37
N GLN A 189 8.79 -14.65 11.62
CA GLN A 189 8.38 -15.50 12.74
C GLN A 189 7.56 -14.70 13.76
N GLN A 190 6.46 -15.31 14.23
CA GLN A 190 5.75 -14.81 15.40
C GLN A 190 6.43 -15.30 16.66
N VAL A 191 6.69 -14.38 17.58
CA VAL A 191 7.27 -14.71 18.87
C VAL A 191 6.35 -14.17 19.95
N LYS A 192 5.84 -15.07 20.79
CA LYS A 192 5.15 -14.69 22.02
C LYS A 192 6.18 -14.72 23.15
N LEU A 193 6.38 -13.58 23.82
CA LEU A 193 7.27 -13.49 24.96
C LEU A 193 6.51 -12.82 26.11
N GLU A 194 6.45 -13.51 27.25
CA GLU A 194 5.52 -13.16 28.34
C GLU A 194 4.07 -13.08 27.81
N ASP A 195 3.38 -11.95 28.00
CA ASP A 195 2.01 -11.69 27.55
C ASP A 195 1.95 -10.87 26.25
N LYS A 196 3.10 -10.61 25.61
CA LYS A 196 3.19 -9.76 24.42
C LYS A 196 3.54 -10.56 23.18
N LEU A 197 3.07 -10.05 22.04
CA LEU A 197 3.30 -10.65 20.74
C LEU A 197 4.26 -9.80 19.93
N TYR A 198 5.20 -10.47 19.26
CA TYR A 198 6.25 -9.86 18.46
C TYR A 198 6.31 -10.49 17.09
N LEU A 199 6.74 -9.70 16.11
CA LEU A 199 6.99 -10.13 14.74
C LEU A 199 8.49 -9.93 14.43
N ALA A 200 9.19 -11.03 14.23
CA ALA A 200 10.62 -11.07 13.91
C ALA A 200 10.81 -11.34 12.42
N CYS A 201 11.37 -10.39 11.69
CA CYS A 201 11.54 -10.47 10.24
C CYS A 201 13.02 -10.57 9.86
N PHE A 202 13.30 -11.46 8.90
CA PHE A 202 14.61 -11.69 8.31
C PHE A 202 14.56 -11.31 6.84
N TYR A 203 15.44 -10.42 6.40
CA TYR A 203 15.44 -9.91 5.03
C TYR A 203 16.85 -9.59 4.56
N ILE A 204 16.97 -9.41 3.26
CA ILE A 204 18.21 -9.04 2.59
C ILE A 204 18.03 -7.66 1.96
N LYS A 205 19.09 -6.85 1.97
CA LYS A 205 19.17 -5.63 1.15
C LYS A 205 20.56 -5.46 0.50
N PRO A 206 20.68 -4.72 -0.60
CA PRO A 206 21.98 -4.47 -1.24
C PRO A 206 22.94 -3.69 -0.32
N GLY A 207 24.16 -4.19 -0.13
CA GLY A 207 25.23 -3.50 0.60
C GLY A 207 26.08 -2.59 -0.30
N ASP A 208 26.52 -1.44 0.25
CA ASP A 208 27.31 -0.42 -0.45
C ASP A 208 28.78 -0.41 0.04
N ASN A 209 29.52 -1.49 -0.22
CA ASN A 209 30.98 -1.48 -0.02
C ASN A 209 31.66 -1.51 -1.39
N GLY A 210 32.09 -0.34 -1.85
CA GLY A 210 32.61 -0.03 -3.21
C GLY A 210 33.77 -0.86 -3.79
N GLU A 211 34.06 -2.06 -3.29
CA GLU A 211 34.98 -3.04 -3.89
C GLU A 211 34.26 -4.31 -4.42
N ALA A 212 33.02 -4.61 -3.97
CA ALA A 212 32.14 -5.56 -4.64
C ALA A 212 30.69 -5.46 -4.11
N PRO A 213 29.67 -5.35 -4.98
CA PRO A 213 28.28 -5.38 -4.53
C PRO A 213 28.00 -6.75 -3.90
N ALA A 214 27.34 -6.80 -2.75
CA ALA A 214 26.75 -8.04 -2.25
C ALA A 214 25.65 -7.77 -1.21
N ASN A 215 24.80 -8.78 -1.08
CA ASN A 215 23.59 -8.77 -0.28
C ASN A 215 23.93 -8.84 1.22
N GLU A 216 23.36 -7.94 2.02
CA GLU A 216 23.49 -7.89 3.48
C GLU A 216 22.25 -8.52 4.13
N LEU A 217 22.45 -9.28 5.20
CA LEU A 217 21.38 -9.85 6.00
C LEU A 217 20.98 -8.91 7.15
N HIS A 218 19.68 -8.69 7.30
CA HIS A 218 19.10 -7.82 8.31
C HIS A 218 18.02 -8.55 9.11
N PHE A 219 17.88 -8.14 10.36
CA PHE A 219 16.85 -8.57 11.29
C PHE A 219 16.07 -7.35 11.77
N ALA A 220 14.74 -7.44 11.81
CA ALA A 220 13.86 -6.42 12.41
C ALA A 220 12.87 -7.06 13.38
N LEU A 221 12.59 -6.39 14.49
CA LEU A 221 11.62 -6.83 15.50
C LEU A 221 10.54 -5.77 15.71
N TYR A 222 9.28 -6.18 15.62
CA TYR A 222 8.10 -5.33 15.80
C TYR A 222 7.25 -5.79 16.98
N GLU A 223 6.58 -4.86 17.69
CA GLU A 223 5.64 -5.14 18.79
C GLU A 223 4.17 -5.14 18.30
N GLY A 224 3.45 -6.25 18.48
CA GLY A 224 2.24 -6.54 17.72
C GLY A 224 0.88 -6.18 18.31
N GLU A 225 0.81 -5.45 19.43
CA GLU A 225 -0.49 -5.24 20.11
C GLU A 225 -1.31 -4.03 19.62
N ASN A 226 -0.70 -3.00 19.00
CA ASN A 226 -1.45 -1.78 18.63
C ASN A 226 -1.01 -1.09 17.32
N ASP A 227 0.27 -1.13 16.93
CA ASP A 227 0.78 -0.37 15.78
C ASP A 227 1.96 -1.01 15.04
N PHE A 228 2.38 -2.23 15.43
CA PHE A 228 3.57 -2.90 14.87
C PHE A 228 4.77 -1.96 14.83
N SER A 229 5.00 -1.25 15.93
CA SER A 229 6.14 -0.34 16.05
C SER A 229 7.46 -1.11 16.01
N LEU A 230 8.40 -0.62 15.18
CA LEU A 230 9.75 -1.16 15.09
C LEU A 230 10.49 -0.94 16.41
N LEU A 231 10.79 -2.03 17.12
CA LEU A 231 11.55 -2.01 18.36
C LEU A 231 13.05 -1.92 18.11
N GLY A 232 13.50 -2.49 16.99
CA GLY A 232 14.87 -2.33 16.52
C GLY A 232 15.17 -3.16 15.29
N GLU A 233 16.23 -2.74 14.59
CA GLU A 233 16.81 -3.38 13.42
C GLU A 233 18.27 -3.67 13.72
N SER A 234 18.76 -4.83 13.27
CA SER A 234 20.17 -5.20 13.36
C SER A 234 20.67 -5.67 12.00
N GLN A 235 21.71 -5.03 11.50
CA GLN A 235 22.54 -5.58 10.43
C GLN A 235 23.42 -6.67 11.03
N LEU A 236 23.39 -7.88 10.47
CA LEU A 236 24.17 -8.99 10.99
C LEU A 236 25.57 -8.95 10.38
N GLU A 237 26.51 -8.30 11.07
CA GLU A 237 27.92 -8.17 10.67
C GLU A 237 28.77 -9.39 11.10
N LEU A 238 28.66 -10.51 10.39
CA LEU A 238 29.49 -11.70 10.67
C LEU A 238 30.99 -11.40 10.46
N GLN A 239 31.76 -11.46 11.55
CA GLN A 239 33.18 -11.07 11.63
C GLN A 239 34.13 -12.09 10.96
N SER A 240 34.10 -12.24 9.65
CA SER A 240 35.25 -12.83 8.95
C SER A 240 36.02 -11.78 8.15
N GLY A 241 37.31 -11.65 8.48
CA GLY A 241 38.32 -10.92 7.69
C GLY A 241 38.58 -11.51 6.30
N PHE A 242 37.63 -12.25 5.74
CA PHE A 242 37.67 -12.90 4.43
C PHE A 242 36.45 -12.55 3.55
N GLY A 243 35.68 -11.52 3.92
CA GLY A 243 34.60 -10.97 3.11
C GLY A 243 33.27 -10.96 3.86
N GLY A 244 33.23 -10.18 4.95
CA GLY A 244 32.08 -10.03 5.86
C GLY A 244 30.74 -9.79 5.16
N SER A 245 29.65 -10.04 5.91
CA SER A 245 28.24 -9.79 5.53
C SER A 245 27.71 -10.35 4.20
N TYR A 246 28.50 -11.05 3.38
CA TYR A 246 28.15 -11.43 2.02
C TYR A 246 27.96 -12.94 1.83
N ILE A 247 26.78 -13.36 1.34
CA ILE A 247 26.43 -14.76 1.05
C ILE A 247 27.17 -15.32 -0.18
N ARG A 248 28.50 -15.45 -0.09
CA ARG A 248 29.32 -16.04 -1.15
C ARG A 248 29.75 -17.46 -0.81
N SER A 249 29.18 -18.48 -1.45
CA SER A 249 29.48 -19.91 -1.21
C SER A 249 29.22 -20.34 0.25
N GLN A 250 28.04 -20.00 0.76
CA GLN A 250 27.72 -20.09 2.19
C GLN A 250 26.41 -20.83 2.45
N SER A 251 26.36 -21.51 3.59
CA SER A 251 25.11 -21.97 4.21
C SER A 251 24.86 -21.16 5.48
N LEU A 252 23.65 -20.67 5.66
CA LEU A 252 23.21 -19.96 6.86
C LEU A 252 21.95 -20.62 7.40
N GLY A 253 21.99 -21.05 8.66
CA GLY A 253 20.81 -21.45 9.42
C GLY A 253 20.45 -20.40 10.45
N VAL A 254 19.17 -20.08 10.54
CA VAL A 254 18.61 -19.25 11.61
C VAL A 254 17.71 -20.11 12.48
N PHE A 255 17.93 -20.02 13.77
CA PHE A 255 17.21 -20.80 14.78
C PHE A 255 16.67 -19.88 15.87
N TYR A 256 15.59 -20.31 16.51
CA TYR A 256 14.94 -19.61 17.60
C TYR A 256 14.92 -20.47 18.86
N ARG A 257 15.03 -19.80 20.01
CA ARG A 257 14.69 -20.36 21.32
C ARG A 257 14.23 -19.28 22.30
N GLU A 258 13.50 -19.72 23.31
CA GLU A 258 13.18 -18.93 24.50
C GLU A 258 13.94 -19.49 25.71
N GLU A 259 14.77 -18.65 26.36
CA GLU A 259 15.54 -19.06 27.54
C GLU A 259 15.44 -17.96 28.62
N ASP A 260 15.07 -18.33 29.85
CA ASP A 260 14.96 -17.42 31.00
C ASP A 260 14.13 -16.14 30.73
N GLY A 261 13.04 -16.26 29.95
CA GLY A 261 12.18 -15.12 29.57
C GLY A 261 12.82 -14.19 28.54
N LYS A 262 13.78 -14.69 27.76
CA LYS A 262 14.44 -13.96 26.66
C LYS A 262 14.20 -14.69 25.36
N ALA A 263 13.82 -13.94 24.34
CA ALA A 263 13.79 -14.44 22.97
C ALA A 263 15.21 -14.39 22.39
N GLN A 264 15.67 -15.48 21.78
CA GLN A 264 17.00 -15.55 21.17
C GLN A 264 16.93 -16.10 19.75
N TRP A 265 17.56 -15.39 18.82
CA TRP A 265 17.81 -15.85 17.45
C TRP A 265 19.27 -16.17 17.28
N ILE A 266 19.54 -17.41 16.86
CA ILE A 266 20.87 -17.98 16.72
C ILE A 266 21.14 -18.13 15.23
N PHE A 267 22.15 -17.42 14.76
CA PHE A 267 22.59 -17.45 13.37
C PHE A 267 23.83 -18.33 13.30
N VAL A 268 23.79 -19.35 12.45
CA VAL A 268 24.92 -20.27 12.24
C VAL A 268 25.30 -20.24 10.78
N MET A 269 26.49 -19.73 10.49
CA MET A 269 27.02 -19.62 9.13
C MET A 269 28.15 -20.61 8.89
N ASP A 270 28.16 -21.21 7.71
CA ASP A 270 29.22 -22.06 7.19
C ASP A 270 29.73 -21.51 5.87
N THR A 271 31.03 -21.22 5.81
CA THR A 271 31.69 -20.62 4.64
C THR A 271 32.76 -21.56 4.11
N PHE A 272 32.67 -21.92 2.84
CA PHE A 272 33.69 -22.73 2.17
C PHE A 272 34.59 -21.86 1.28
N LEU A 273 35.90 -21.86 1.57
CA LEU A 273 36.93 -21.18 0.80
C LEU A 273 38.05 -22.15 0.45
N TRP A 274 38.05 -22.64 -0.79
CA TRP A 274 39.04 -23.59 -1.31
C TRP A 274 39.09 -24.89 -0.48
N GLU A 275 40.11 -25.05 0.36
CA GLU A 275 40.28 -26.19 1.28
C GLU A 275 39.83 -25.85 2.71
N SER A 276 39.60 -24.57 3.03
CA SER A 276 39.25 -24.11 4.36
C SER A 276 37.74 -23.95 4.52
N GLN A 277 37.20 -24.52 5.58
CA GLN A 277 35.88 -24.19 6.09
C GLN A 277 36.01 -23.07 7.14
N VAL A 278 34.98 -22.25 7.34
CA VAL A 278 34.90 -21.31 8.47
C VAL A 278 33.47 -21.35 8.96
N ARG A 279 33.29 -21.54 10.27
CA ARG A 279 31.98 -21.52 10.91
C ARG A 279 31.88 -20.32 11.83
N GLU A 280 30.74 -19.65 11.84
CA GLU A 280 30.49 -18.51 12.72
C GLU A 280 29.12 -18.62 13.35
N ALA A 281 28.99 -18.18 14.60
CA ALA A 281 27.72 -18.10 15.27
C ALA A 281 27.49 -16.71 15.87
N ALA A 282 26.28 -16.19 15.72
CA ALA A 282 25.82 -14.98 16.37
C ALA A 282 24.53 -15.26 17.14
N ILE A 283 24.39 -14.64 18.31
CA ILE A 283 23.17 -14.73 19.10
C ILE A 283 22.63 -13.32 19.25
N LEU A 284 21.46 -13.09 18.69
CA LEU A 284 20.68 -11.89 18.94
C LEU A 284 19.67 -12.19 20.04
N SER A 285 19.74 -11.47 21.15
CA SER A 285 18.84 -11.65 22.30
C SER A 285 17.95 -10.43 22.48
N PHE A 286 16.67 -10.66 22.75
CA PHE A 286 15.71 -9.64 23.12
C PHE A 286 15.23 -9.87 24.55
N ASP A 287 15.48 -8.89 25.41
CA ASP A 287 14.96 -8.82 26.78
C ASP A 287 14.71 -7.37 27.19
N GLN A 288 13.78 -7.13 28.12
CA GLN A 288 13.53 -5.79 28.68
C GLN A 288 13.31 -4.68 27.63
N ASN A 289 12.65 -4.99 26.50
CA ASN A 289 12.47 -4.09 25.35
C ASN A 289 13.77 -3.59 24.71
N GLN A 290 14.85 -4.37 24.77
CA GLN A 290 16.13 -4.05 24.14
C GLN A 290 16.66 -5.25 23.36
N LEU A 291 17.13 -4.98 22.14
CA LEU A 291 17.94 -5.93 21.38
C LEU A 291 19.40 -5.82 21.86
N SER A 292 20.00 -6.98 22.10
CA SER A 292 21.42 -7.10 22.42
C SER A 292 22.05 -8.18 21.56
N GLU A 293 23.16 -7.85 20.92
CA GLU A 293 23.88 -8.78 20.06
C GLU A 293 25.10 -9.33 20.81
N LYS A 294 25.23 -10.66 20.81
CA LYS A 294 26.41 -11.36 21.34
C LYS A 294 27.03 -12.21 20.25
N TRP A 295 28.28 -11.89 19.95
CA TRP A 295 29.09 -12.58 18.97
C TRP A 295 29.87 -13.72 19.60
N ASN A 296 29.66 -14.95 19.11
CA ASN A 296 30.47 -16.12 19.45
C ASN A 296 31.06 -16.69 18.13
N SER A 297 32.12 -16.09 17.61
CA SER A 297 32.81 -16.66 16.44
C SER A 297 33.48 -17.98 16.84
N LEU A 298 33.28 -19.05 16.06
CA LEU A 298 33.94 -20.35 16.20
C LEU A 298 34.60 -20.74 14.87
N VAL A 299 35.67 -20.05 14.52
CA VAL A 299 36.42 -20.35 13.29
C VAL A 299 36.92 -21.80 13.35
N TYR A 300 36.61 -22.62 12.34
CA TYR A 300 37.15 -23.96 12.16
C TYR A 300 37.74 -24.09 10.74
N GLY A 301 39.01 -23.73 10.58
CA GLY A 301 39.74 -23.85 9.31
C GLY A 301 40.39 -25.21 9.11
N VAL A 302 40.11 -25.88 7.99
CA VAL A 302 40.85 -27.07 7.51
C VAL A 302 41.81 -26.67 6.39
N GLY A 303 42.73 -25.74 6.66
CA GLY A 303 43.66 -25.22 5.66
C GLY A 303 45.11 -25.38 6.08
N GLY A 304 45.79 -26.42 5.57
CA GLY A 304 47.13 -26.78 6.03
C GLY A 304 47.14 -27.36 7.46
N ASN A 305 48.29 -27.79 7.97
CA ASN A 305 48.44 -28.57 9.21
C ASN A 305 48.03 -27.86 10.53
N GLN A 306 47.07 -26.94 10.54
CA GLN A 306 46.65 -26.18 11.71
C GLN A 306 45.14 -26.04 11.78
N GLU A 307 44.57 -26.49 12.91
CA GLU A 307 43.22 -26.14 13.34
C GLU A 307 43.36 -24.90 14.26
N GLN A 308 42.63 -23.82 14.00
CA GLN A 308 42.59 -22.66 14.90
C GLN A 308 41.17 -22.47 15.39
N LEU A 309 40.96 -22.60 16.71
CA LEU A 309 39.70 -22.29 17.38
C LEU A 309 39.86 -20.92 18.04
N SER A 310 38.92 -20.00 17.82
CA SER A 310 38.82 -18.76 18.58
C SER A 310 37.44 -18.74 19.20
N LEU A 311 37.33 -18.27 20.45
CA LEU A 311 36.05 -18.01 21.12
C LEU A 311 36.12 -16.59 21.68
N ASN A 312 35.21 -15.71 21.27
CA ASN A 312 35.14 -14.32 21.76
C ASN A 312 36.45 -13.53 21.59
N GLY A 313 37.17 -13.75 20.49
CA GLY A 313 38.45 -13.09 20.20
C GLY A 313 39.62 -13.59 21.06
N ALA A 314 39.43 -14.64 21.87
CA ALA A 314 40.51 -15.34 22.55
C ALA A 314 40.96 -16.54 21.70
N ASP A 315 42.17 -16.45 21.15
CA ASP A 315 42.79 -17.56 20.41
C ASP A 315 43.01 -18.78 21.32
N ILE A 316 42.38 -19.91 20.99
CA ILE A 316 42.70 -21.23 21.51
C ILE A 316 43.31 -22.04 20.36
N ILE A 317 44.63 -21.91 20.19
CA ILE A 317 45.37 -22.68 19.18
C ILE A 317 45.52 -24.13 19.64
N TYR A 318 44.83 -25.06 18.99
CA TYR A 318 45.06 -26.50 19.16
C TYR A 318 45.89 -27.05 17.99
N TYR A 319 46.98 -27.75 18.29
CA TYR A 319 47.74 -28.49 17.28
C TYR A 319 47.22 -29.93 17.20
N SER A 320 46.29 -30.17 16.28
CA SER A 320 45.87 -31.51 15.87
C SER A 320 46.90 -32.03 14.85
N GLY A 321 47.81 -32.87 15.32
CA GLY A 321 48.75 -33.60 14.45
C GLY A 321 48.07 -34.82 13.87
N VAL A 322 47.38 -34.67 12.74
CA VAL A 322 46.92 -35.81 11.94
C VAL A 322 47.67 -35.78 10.61
N GLU A 323 48.55 -36.76 10.42
CA GLU A 323 49.18 -37.03 9.14
C GLU A 323 48.07 -37.33 8.10
N ASP A 324 48.13 -36.58 7.01
CA ASP A 324 47.39 -36.77 5.76
C ASP A 324 47.30 -38.26 5.39
N ASN A 325 46.11 -38.84 5.54
CA ASN A 325 45.82 -40.22 5.16
C ASN A 325 44.58 -40.34 4.24
N GLY A 326 44.28 -39.31 3.45
CA GLY A 326 43.36 -39.44 2.31
C GLY A 326 41.89 -39.72 2.66
N ASN A 327 41.35 -39.03 3.65
CA ASN A 327 39.91 -39.06 3.94
C ASN A 327 39.14 -38.22 2.90
N THR A 328 37.94 -38.68 2.52
CA THR A 328 37.03 -37.98 1.60
C THR A 328 36.25 -36.87 2.33
N PRO A 329 35.66 -35.88 1.63
CA PRO A 329 34.80 -34.86 2.24
C PRO A 329 33.68 -35.46 3.10
N GLU A 330 33.11 -36.61 2.70
CA GLU A 330 32.10 -37.31 3.49
C GLU A 330 32.66 -37.89 4.82
N ASP A 331 33.90 -38.40 4.84
CA ASP A 331 34.53 -38.93 6.06
C ASP A 331 34.84 -37.82 7.09
N VAL A 332 35.13 -36.60 6.60
CA VAL A 332 35.32 -35.40 7.43
C VAL A 332 33.98 -34.93 8.00
N GLN A 333 32.91 -34.93 7.19
CA GLN A 333 31.55 -34.62 7.63
C GLN A 333 31.02 -35.58 8.71
N GLU A 334 31.33 -36.88 8.61
CA GLU A 334 30.88 -37.90 9.58
C GLU A 334 31.65 -37.79 10.91
N ALA A 335 32.99 -37.65 10.88
CA ALA A 335 33.80 -37.41 12.08
C ALA A 335 33.49 -36.06 12.77
N PHE A 336 32.95 -35.11 12.00
CA PHE A 336 32.51 -33.80 12.47
C PHE A 336 31.13 -33.86 13.15
N ARG A 337 30.18 -34.62 12.61
CA ARG A 337 28.89 -34.91 13.27
C ARG A 337 29.11 -35.55 14.65
N ASP A 338 30.03 -36.52 14.72
CA ASP A 338 30.49 -37.16 15.97
C ASP A 338 31.18 -36.20 16.98
N LYS A 339 31.69 -35.04 16.53
CA LYS A 339 32.30 -34.01 17.38
C LYS A 339 31.30 -32.94 17.82
N LEU A 340 30.31 -32.63 16.98
CA LEU A 340 29.18 -31.74 17.31
C LEU A 340 28.30 -32.34 18.41
N GLU A 341 28.16 -33.67 18.41
CA GLU A 341 27.42 -34.45 19.41
C GLU A 341 28.16 -34.63 20.75
N ARG A 342 29.39 -34.12 20.91
CA ARG A 342 30.11 -34.18 22.19
C ARG A 342 29.77 -32.97 23.06
N GLU A 343 29.27 -33.27 24.26
CA GLU A 343 28.74 -32.36 25.30
C GLU A 343 29.45 -30.99 25.44
N GLU A 344 30.79 -30.92 25.32
CA GLU A 344 31.57 -29.68 25.56
C GLU A 344 31.31 -28.52 24.57
N LEU A 345 31.01 -28.79 23.29
CA LEU A 345 30.74 -27.72 22.29
C LEU A 345 29.28 -27.26 22.33
N SER A 346 28.36 -28.14 22.75
CA SER A 346 26.96 -27.78 23.00
C SER A 346 26.84 -26.82 24.18
N GLU A 347 27.68 -26.97 25.22
CA GLU A 347 27.65 -26.12 26.43
C GLU A 347 28.01 -24.66 26.14
N ASP A 348 29.03 -24.39 25.32
CA ASP A 348 29.53 -23.02 25.11
C ASP A 348 28.70 -22.20 24.09
N ILE A 349 28.10 -22.85 23.08
CA ILE A 349 27.32 -22.19 22.02
C ILE A 349 25.81 -22.29 22.27
N PHE A 350 25.35 -23.45 22.74
CA PHE A 350 23.94 -23.77 22.92
C PHE A 350 23.55 -23.95 24.38
N GLY A 351 24.44 -23.71 25.35
CA GLY A 351 24.13 -23.90 26.78
C GLY A 351 23.95 -25.37 27.20
N GLY A 352 24.31 -26.32 26.32
CA GLY A 352 24.20 -27.76 26.55
C GLY A 352 23.05 -28.41 25.77
N GLU A 353 22.30 -27.64 25.00
CA GLU A 353 21.20 -28.14 24.14
C GLU A 353 21.75 -28.70 22.82
N ALA A 354 21.13 -29.76 22.31
CA ALA A 354 21.43 -30.22 20.96
C ALA A 354 20.85 -29.24 19.95
N VAL A 355 21.51 -29.03 18.80
CA VAL A 355 20.98 -28.19 17.70
C VAL A 355 19.60 -28.67 17.23
N GLU A 356 19.31 -29.96 17.41
CA GLU A 356 18.03 -30.59 17.12
C GLU A 356 16.88 -30.11 18.03
N ASP A 357 17.19 -29.47 19.17
CA ASP A 357 16.22 -28.94 20.13
C ASP A 357 15.87 -27.47 19.85
N LEU A 358 16.54 -26.81 18.89
CA LEU A 358 16.24 -25.44 18.47
C LEU A 358 15.14 -25.40 17.41
N GLU A 359 14.28 -24.38 17.46
CA GLU A 359 13.26 -24.19 16.44
C GLU A 359 13.90 -23.61 15.17
N PRO A 360 13.83 -24.30 14.02
CA PRO A 360 14.36 -23.76 12.77
C PRO A 360 13.45 -22.63 12.26
N VAL A 361 14.05 -21.51 11.85
CA VAL A 361 13.34 -20.35 11.30
C VAL A 361 13.49 -20.33 9.79
N CYS A 362 14.73 -20.20 9.30
CA CYS A 362 15.03 -20.26 7.87
C CYS A 362 16.43 -20.82 7.61
N TRP A 363 16.62 -21.29 6.38
CA TRP A 363 17.88 -21.84 5.89
C TRP A 363 18.19 -21.29 4.50
N LEU A 364 19.38 -20.76 4.33
CA LEU A 364 19.90 -20.27 3.06
C LEU A 364 21.10 -21.13 2.69
N GLU A 365 21.17 -21.61 1.46
CA GLU A 365 22.32 -22.37 0.98
C GLU A 365 22.69 -21.94 -0.43
N ASN A 366 23.95 -21.54 -0.62
CA ASN A 366 24.52 -21.20 -1.91
C ASN A 366 25.52 -22.25 -2.35
N LYS A 367 25.12 -23.08 -3.31
CA LYS A 367 25.95 -24.14 -3.87
C LYS A 367 26.81 -23.61 -5.01
N THR A 368 28.12 -23.83 -4.93
CA THR A 368 29.03 -23.47 -6.01
C THR A 368 28.88 -24.43 -7.19
N GLU A 369 28.67 -23.85 -8.36
CA GLU A 369 28.71 -24.50 -9.66
C GLU A 369 29.87 -23.95 -10.51
N ASN A 370 30.50 -24.81 -11.31
CA ASN A 370 31.46 -24.42 -12.34
C ASN A 370 32.68 -23.57 -11.87
N LEU A 371 33.14 -23.74 -10.63
CA LEU A 371 34.37 -23.09 -10.16
C LEU A 371 35.56 -23.52 -11.02
N ASN A 372 36.15 -22.58 -11.75
CA ASN A 372 37.34 -22.83 -12.57
C ASN A 372 38.58 -22.09 -12.02
N PHE A 373 39.76 -22.54 -12.44
CA PHE A 373 41.04 -21.96 -12.00
C PHE A 373 41.25 -20.50 -12.45
N SER A 374 40.41 -19.96 -13.34
CA SER A 374 40.39 -18.54 -13.71
C SER A 374 39.58 -17.67 -12.76
N GLY A 375 38.91 -18.26 -11.76
CA GLY A 375 38.08 -17.53 -10.80
C GLY A 375 36.65 -17.31 -11.26
N GLU A 376 36.23 -17.94 -12.36
CA GLU A 376 34.82 -17.94 -12.76
C GLU A 376 34.06 -18.99 -11.92
N ALA A 377 32.91 -18.61 -11.39
CA ALA A 377 32.03 -19.49 -10.63
C ALA A 377 30.57 -19.02 -10.79
N SER A 378 29.65 -19.97 -10.93
CA SER A 378 28.21 -19.73 -10.77
C SER A 378 27.75 -20.28 -9.43
N TYR A 379 26.72 -19.70 -8.84
CA TYR A 379 26.16 -20.16 -7.58
C TYR A 379 24.67 -20.35 -7.75
N GLU A 380 24.19 -21.51 -7.34
CA GLU A 380 22.76 -21.83 -7.25
C GLU A 380 22.37 -21.78 -5.79
N GLY A 381 21.48 -20.85 -5.46
CA GLY A 381 21.00 -20.62 -4.13
C GLY A 381 19.68 -21.34 -3.85
N THR A 382 19.45 -21.66 -2.59
CA THR A 382 18.18 -22.16 -2.09
C THR A 382 17.82 -21.43 -0.81
N ILE A 383 16.52 -21.13 -0.66
CA ILE A 383 15.93 -20.59 0.55
C ILE A 383 14.89 -21.60 1.00
N THR A 384 14.99 -22.03 2.26
CA THR A 384 13.96 -22.81 2.93
C THR A 384 13.46 -22.00 4.11
N ASP A 385 12.18 -21.65 4.09
CA ASP A 385 11.51 -21.00 5.19
C ASP A 385 10.70 -22.04 5.97
N TYR A 386 10.97 -22.18 7.27
CA TYR A 386 10.29 -23.12 8.16
C TYR A 386 9.12 -22.49 8.90
N THR A 387 8.93 -21.17 8.78
CA THR A 387 7.84 -20.43 9.42
C THR A 387 6.55 -20.40 8.60
N GLU A 388 6.59 -20.94 7.37
CA GLU A 388 5.51 -20.89 6.38
C GLU A 388 5.09 -19.44 6.07
N THR A 389 6.03 -18.49 6.12
CA THR A 389 5.79 -17.07 5.83
C THR A 389 5.09 -16.90 4.49
N GLY A 390 5.55 -17.61 3.46
CA GLY A 390 4.95 -17.53 2.13
C GLY A 390 3.47 -17.92 2.07
N GLU A 391 3.01 -18.83 2.93
CA GLU A 391 1.57 -19.19 3.03
C GLU A 391 0.76 -18.18 3.84
N LYS A 392 1.44 -17.34 4.64
CA LYS A 392 0.85 -16.30 5.49
C LYS A 392 0.93 -14.90 4.88
N LEU A 393 1.69 -14.72 3.80
CA LEU A 393 1.76 -13.44 3.11
C LEU A 393 0.43 -13.14 2.41
N PRO A 394 -0.03 -11.88 2.44
CA PRO A 394 -1.20 -11.50 1.65
C PRO A 394 -0.94 -11.78 0.17
N GLU A 395 -1.92 -12.35 -0.53
CA GLU A 395 -1.85 -12.51 -1.97
C GLU A 395 -1.78 -11.12 -2.63
N THR A 396 -0.88 -10.97 -3.60
CA THR A 396 -0.86 -9.78 -4.44
C THR A 396 -1.90 -9.94 -5.52
N GLU A 397 -2.94 -9.09 -5.52
CA GLU A 397 -3.95 -9.09 -6.57
C GLU A 397 -4.03 -7.73 -7.26
N GLU A 398 -4.43 -7.73 -8.52
CA GLU A 398 -4.75 -6.49 -9.23
C GLU A 398 -5.89 -5.77 -8.51
N TYR A 399 -5.70 -4.47 -8.27
CA TYR A 399 -6.64 -3.65 -7.53
C TYR A 399 -6.95 -2.38 -8.31
N THR A 400 -8.22 -1.99 -8.28
CA THR A 400 -8.67 -0.69 -8.76
C THR A 400 -9.42 -0.03 -7.62
N ILE A 401 -9.03 1.19 -7.28
CA ILE A 401 -9.80 2.00 -6.32
C ILE A 401 -11.20 2.19 -6.91
N PRO A 402 -12.29 1.89 -6.16
CA PRO A 402 -13.66 2.11 -6.58
C PRO A 402 -13.85 3.50 -7.20
N GLU A 403 -14.58 3.58 -8.32
CA GLU A 403 -14.74 4.81 -9.10
C GLU A 403 -15.21 6.01 -8.26
N GLU A 404 -16.21 5.80 -7.40
CA GLU A 404 -16.74 6.84 -6.51
C GLU A 404 -15.69 7.38 -5.51
N GLN A 405 -14.76 6.53 -5.09
CA GLN A 405 -13.66 6.91 -4.20
C GLN A 405 -12.55 7.63 -4.97
N TRP A 406 -12.21 7.11 -6.16
CA TRP A 406 -11.20 7.72 -7.03
C TRP A 406 -11.62 9.12 -7.53
N ASP A 407 -12.91 9.32 -7.80
CA ASP A 407 -13.47 10.62 -8.19
C ASP A 407 -13.26 11.70 -7.13
N LEU A 408 -13.28 11.32 -5.85
CA LEU A 408 -12.97 12.21 -4.74
C LEU A 408 -11.47 12.43 -4.57
N LEU A 409 -10.67 11.38 -4.77
CA LEU A 409 -9.23 11.38 -4.53
C LEU A 409 -8.41 12.07 -5.62
N ASN A 410 -8.79 11.94 -6.89
CA ASN A 410 -7.88 12.24 -8.00
C ASN A 410 -7.42 13.71 -8.04
N GLY A 411 -8.28 14.66 -7.69
CA GLY A 411 -7.96 16.08 -7.68
C GLY A 411 -7.00 16.44 -6.54
N GLU A 412 -7.23 15.85 -5.37
CA GLU A 412 -6.41 16.07 -4.18
C GLU A 412 -5.03 15.44 -4.30
N ILE A 413 -4.97 14.18 -4.78
CA ILE A 413 -3.71 13.47 -5.02
C ILE A 413 -2.84 14.25 -6.01
N GLY A 414 -3.39 14.65 -7.16
CA GLY A 414 -2.58 15.31 -8.17
C GLY A 414 -2.11 16.70 -7.73
N ALA A 415 -2.90 17.41 -6.92
CA ALA A 415 -2.46 18.67 -6.31
C ALA A 415 -1.35 18.47 -5.25
N LEU A 416 -1.45 17.41 -4.44
CA LEU A 416 -0.41 17.01 -3.49
C LEU A 416 0.89 16.67 -4.22
N ILE A 417 0.83 15.80 -5.23
CA ILE A 417 2.00 15.38 -5.99
C ILE A 417 2.65 16.57 -6.71
N ASP A 418 1.87 17.43 -7.39
CA ASP A 418 2.40 18.65 -8.04
C ASP A 418 3.14 19.52 -7.03
N TYR A 419 2.60 19.71 -5.83
CA TYR A 419 3.25 20.49 -4.80
C TYR A 419 4.55 19.85 -4.30
N LEU A 420 4.52 18.57 -3.93
CA LEU A 420 5.69 17.87 -3.41
C LEU A 420 6.82 17.77 -4.44
N ASP A 421 6.50 17.52 -5.71
CA ASP A 421 7.50 17.45 -6.78
C ASP A 421 8.11 18.85 -7.06
N ASN A 422 7.27 19.89 -7.17
CA ASN A 422 7.75 21.26 -7.40
C ASN A 422 8.59 21.81 -6.22
N THR A 423 8.35 21.32 -5.01
CA THR A 423 9.15 21.66 -3.82
C THR A 423 10.35 20.73 -3.62
N GLN A 424 10.62 19.83 -4.57
CA GLN A 424 11.74 18.89 -4.56
C GLN A 424 11.75 17.95 -3.35
N ARG A 425 10.56 17.61 -2.85
CA ARG A 425 10.39 16.61 -1.77
C ARG A 425 10.35 15.17 -2.30
N LEU A 426 9.87 14.98 -3.54
CA LEU A 426 9.83 13.66 -4.16
C LEU A 426 11.18 13.29 -4.81
N SER A 427 11.55 12.03 -4.70
CA SER A 427 12.73 11.43 -5.34
C SER A 427 12.34 10.22 -6.17
N ASP A 428 13.19 9.84 -7.12
CA ASP A 428 13.12 8.57 -7.85
C ASP A 428 13.80 7.42 -7.10
N THR A 429 14.65 7.73 -6.12
CA THR A 429 15.36 6.72 -5.31
C THR A 429 14.68 6.35 -4.00
N GLN A 430 13.77 7.20 -3.50
CA GLN A 430 13.17 7.02 -2.18
C GLN A 430 11.74 7.57 -2.16
N ALA A 431 10.81 6.79 -1.60
CA ALA A 431 9.45 7.24 -1.35
C ALA A 431 9.41 8.29 -0.23
N TYR A 432 8.59 9.32 -0.42
CA TYR A 432 8.31 10.34 0.59
C TYR A 432 7.12 9.89 1.46
N PRO A 433 7.31 9.60 2.76
CA PRO A 433 6.23 9.15 3.63
C PRO A 433 5.32 10.32 4.05
N MET A 434 4.01 10.10 4.07
CA MET A 434 3.05 11.14 4.46
C MET A 434 3.15 11.53 5.94
N ALA A 435 3.73 10.65 6.79
CA ALA A 435 4.07 10.96 8.17
C ALA A 435 5.00 12.19 8.31
N ASP A 436 5.85 12.41 7.30
CA ASP A 436 6.83 13.51 7.24
C ASP A 436 6.23 14.81 6.68
N LEU A 437 4.94 14.83 6.28
CA LEU A 437 4.25 16.08 5.93
C LEU A 437 4.30 17.04 7.12
N ASP A 438 4.87 18.21 6.86
CA ASP A 438 4.96 19.27 7.86
C ASP A 438 3.76 20.22 7.77
N ARG A 439 3.72 21.16 8.70
CA ARG A 439 2.65 22.15 8.80
C ARG A 439 2.54 23.04 7.56
N GLU A 440 3.64 23.35 6.87
CA GLU A 440 3.63 24.17 5.66
C GLU A 440 3.00 23.40 4.50
N ASP A 441 3.34 22.11 4.36
CA ASP A 441 2.77 21.23 3.34
C ASP A 441 1.25 21.11 3.52
N MET A 442 0.81 20.76 4.73
CA MET A 442 -0.63 20.61 5.04
C MET A 442 -1.39 21.92 4.82
N GLN A 443 -0.79 23.05 5.15
CA GLN A 443 -1.41 24.34 4.88
C GLN A 443 -1.59 24.62 3.39
N HIS A 444 -0.62 24.22 2.56
CA HIS A 444 -0.74 24.33 1.11
C HIS A 444 -1.84 23.42 0.57
N LEU A 445 -1.90 22.17 1.03
CA LEU A 445 -2.92 21.20 0.63
C LEU A 445 -4.33 21.67 0.93
N LEU A 446 -4.57 22.24 2.13
CA LEU A 446 -5.87 22.81 2.46
C LEU A 446 -6.30 23.90 1.48
N SER A 447 -5.34 24.67 0.95
CA SER A 447 -5.64 25.66 -0.08
C SER A 447 -5.98 25.01 -1.43
N CYS A 448 -5.27 23.94 -1.82
CA CYS A 448 -5.51 23.19 -3.05
C CYS A 448 -6.88 22.50 -3.08
N TYR A 449 -7.35 21.95 -1.96
CA TYR A 449 -8.66 21.27 -1.86
C TYR A 449 -9.80 22.15 -2.39
N THR A 450 -9.76 23.42 -2.03
CA THR A 450 -10.78 24.37 -2.48
C THR A 450 -10.70 24.65 -3.98
N TYR A 451 -9.53 24.56 -4.60
CA TYR A 451 -9.41 24.73 -6.05
C TYR A 451 -9.97 23.55 -6.83
N ALA A 452 -9.72 22.32 -6.37
CA ALA A 452 -10.24 21.12 -7.01
C ALA A 452 -11.77 21.05 -6.93
N HIS A 453 -12.36 21.38 -5.78
CA HIS A 453 -13.78 21.13 -5.53
C HIS A 453 -14.72 22.35 -5.69
N ILE A 454 -14.21 23.58 -5.83
CA ILE A 454 -15.08 24.75 -6.07
C ILE A 454 -15.71 24.74 -7.48
N GLY A 455 -15.04 24.12 -8.46
CA GLY A 455 -15.61 23.93 -9.80
C GLY A 455 -16.95 23.20 -9.75
N ASP A 456 -17.08 22.19 -8.91
CA ASP A 456 -18.27 21.34 -8.84
C ASP A 456 -19.30 21.84 -7.82
N TYR A 457 -18.84 22.58 -6.80
CA TYR A 457 -19.68 23.22 -5.79
C TYR A 457 -20.52 24.40 -6.31
N TYR A 458 -20.06 25.10 -7.35
CA TYR A 458 -20.89 26.12 -8.04
C TYR A 458 -21.83 25.50 -9.09
N ARG A 459 -21.68 24.21 -9.42
CA ARG A 459 -22.46 23.50 -10.44
C ARG A 459 -23.53 22.56 -9.87
N SER A 460 -23.28 21.93 -8.72
CA SER A 460 -24.21 21.01 -8.07
C SER A 460 -24.79 21.62 -6.79
N ASN A 461 -26.12 21.56 -6.64
CA ASN A 461 -26.84 22.05 -5.47
C ASN A 461 -26.52 21.22 -4.21
N GLY A 462 -25.36 21.44 -3.59
CA GLY A 462 -25.08 21.02 -2.22
C GLY A 462 -24.77 19.54 -2.02
N GLN A 463 -23.84 18.98 -2.80
CA GLN A 463 -23.18 17.74 -2.34
C GLN A 463 -22.35 18.04 -1.08
N GLN A 464 -22.54 17.21 -0.04
CA GLN A 464 -21.65 17.13 1.11
C GLN A 464 -20.36 16.44 0.64
N GLY A 465 -19.34 17.22 0.28
CA GLY A 465 -18.01 16.69 -0.03
C GLY A 465 -17.25 16.24 1.22
N ALA A 466 -16.06 15.67 1.04
CA ALA A 466 -15.23 15.11 2.11
C ALA A 466 -14.85 16.12 3.21
N LEU A 467 -14.77 17.41 2.84
CA LEU A 467 -14.59 18.52 3.77
C LEU A 467 -15.89 19.36 3.85
N PRO A 468 -16.73 19.18 4.90
CA PRO A 468 -18.01 19.85 5.01
C PRO A 468 -17.87 21.36 5.27
N VAL A 469 -18.43 22.18 4.37
CA VAL A 469 -18.43 23.65 4.47
C VAL A 469 -19.36 24.12 5.59
N LEU A 470 -18.85 24.90 6.56
CA LEU A 470 -19.66 25.55 7.59
C LEU A 470 -20.51 26.70 7.03
N ARG A 471 -19.88 27.61 6.25
CA ARG A 471 -20.57 28.78 5.68
C ARG A 471 -19.80 29.40 4.51
N LYS A 472 -20.52 30.20 3.71
CA LYS A 472 -19.99 30.96 2.57
C LYS A 472 -20.01 32.47 2.86
N PRO A 473 -18.87 33.17 2.91
CA PRO A 473 -18.84 34.63 2.79
C PRO A 473 -19.20 35.08 1.37
N GLU A 474 -19.65 36.33 1.21
CA GLU A 474 -20.28 36.84 -0.02
C GLU A 474 -19.37 36.90 -1.27
N GLU A 475 -18.04 36.74 -1.14
CA GLU A 475 -17.08 36.69 -2.26
C GLU A 475 -15.88 35.75 -1.95
N TYR A 476 -15.65 34.74 -2.82
CA TYR A 476 -14.42 33.92 -3.00
C TYR A 476 -13.76 33.27 -1.76
N GLY A 477 -14.55 32.69 -0.85
CA GLY A 477 -13.99 31.84 0.20
C GLY A 477 -14.98 30.83 0.76
N LEU A 478 -14.43 29.79 1.39
CA LEU A 478 -15.18 28.76 2.12
C LEU A 478 -14.69 28.74 3.56
N ILE A 479 -15.63 28.57 4.50
CA ILE A 479 -15.31 28.50 5.92
C ILE A 479 -15.56 27.08 6.42
N TYR A 480 -14.59 26.54 7.15
CA TYR A 480 -14.57 25.18 7.70
C TYR A 480 -14.35 25.21 9.21
N SER A 481 -14.88 24.21 9.92
CA SER A 481 -14.53 24.01 11.33
C SER A 481 -13.14 23.41 11.42
N GLU A 482 -12.48 23.61 12.57
CA GLU A 482 -11.25 22.90 12.89
C GLU A 482 -11.42 21.38 12.82
N GLU A 483 -12.53 20.85 13.36
CA GLU A 483 -12.87 19.42 13.32
C GLU A 483 -12.98 18.89 11.88
N ALA A 484 -13.61 19.64 10.96
CA ALA A 484 -13.73 19.22 9.57
C ALA A 484 -12.35 19.16 8.88
N VAL A 485 -11.49 20.14 9.15
CA VAL A 485 -10.13 20.17 8.59
C VAL A 485 -9.30 19.01 9.12
N ASN A 486 -9.36 18.73 10.42
CA ASN A 486 -8.64 17.60 11.01
C ASN A 486 -9.12 16.27 10.42
N HIS A 487 -10.44 16.07 10.33
CA HIS A 487 -11.02 14.86 9.76
C HIS A 487 -10.63 14.66 8.30
N TYR A 488 -10.57 15.74 7.51
CA TYR A 488 -10.10 15.69 6.12
C TYR A 488 -8.66 15.20 6.02
N PHE A 489 -7.72 15.78 6.78
CA PHE A 489 -6.32 15.36 6.74
C PHE A 489 -6.12 13.94 7.26
N LEU A 490 -6.84 13.55 8.31
CA LEU A 490 -6.84 12.17 8.79
C LEU A 490 -7.32 11.20 7.70
N SER A 491 -8.41 11.54 6.99
CA SER A 491 -8.94 10.72 5.90
C SER A 491 -8.02 10.69 4.67
N PHE A 492 -7.33 11.80 4.37
CA PHE A 492 -6.57 11.94 3.13
C PHE A 492 -5.13 11.40 3.23
N VAL A 493 -4.46 11.64 4.36
CA VAL A 493 -3.03 11.33 4.56
C VAL A 493 -2.75 10.62 5.89
N GLY A 494 -3.77 10.15 6.60
CA GLY A 494 -3.62 9.37 7.84
C GLY A 494 -3.11 10.17 9.05
N LYS A 495 -3.03 11.51 8.96
CA LYS A 495 -2.43 12.36 10.00
C LYS A 495 -3.18 13.69 10.15
N GLU A 496 -3.36 14.14 11.40
CA GLU A 496 -3.89 15.48 11.69
C GLU A 496 -2.82 16.58 11.57
N PRO A 497 -3.21 17.84 11.27
CA PRO A 497 -2.29 18.97 11.30
C PRO A 497 -1.62 19.22 12.64
N GLU A 498 -0.31 19.46 12.61
CA GLU A 498 0.45 19.90 13.78
C GLU A 498 0.14 21.37 14.11
N GLY A 499 -0.92 21.56 14.90
CA GLY A 499 -1.38 22.88 15.32
C GLY A 499 -2.20 23.59 14.24
N ILE A 500 -2.43 24.89 14.45
CA ILE A 500 -3.35 25.67 13.60
C ILE A 500 -2.69 26.05 12.28
N LEU A 501 -3.35 25.83 11.14
CA LEU A 501 -2.87 26.22 9.81
C LEU A 501 -3.12 27.74 9.54
N THR A 502 -2.10 28.53 9.21
CA THR A 502 -2.22 30.00 9.06
C THR A 502 -1.22 30.58 8.05
N ASP A 503 -1.64 31.53 7.21
CA ASP A 503 -0.83 32.25 6.19
C ASP A 503 0.70 32.12 6.36
N ALA A 504 1.30 31.31 5.49
CA ALA A 504 2.74 31.17 5.33
C ALA A 504 3.16 32.12 4.22
N ARG A 505 3.56 33.35 4.59
CA ARG A 505 4.25 34.23 3.65
C ARG A 505 5.69 33.78 3.51
N THR A 506 5.93 32.73 2.74
CA THR A 506 7.26 32.43 2.22
C THR A 506 7.42 33.22 0.91
N GLY A 507 8.31 34.22 0.95
CA GLY A 507 8.63 35.00 -0.22
C GLY A 507 9.26 34.11 -1.28
N ASP A 508 8.78 34.24 -2.52
CA ASP A 508 9.23 33.62 -3.78
C ASP A 508 8.36 32.47 -4.36
N SER A 509 7.31 31.98 -3.68
CA SER A 509 6.32 31.11 -4.34
C SER A 509 5.21 31.91 -5.03
N PRO A 510 4.90 31.68 -6.32
CA PRO A 510 3.76 32.31 -6.99
C PRO A 510 2.38 31.83 -6.46
N ARG A 511 2.34 30.88 -5.52
CA ARG A 511 1.13 30.34 -4.89
C ARG A 511 1.16 30.51 -3.37
N SER A 512 0.82 31.70 -2.88
CA SER A 512 0.63 31.93 -1.44
C SER A 512 -0.55 31.12 -0.91
N SER A 513 -0.39 30.41 0.20
CA SER A 513 -1.49 29.72 0.88
C SER A 513 -2.56 30.73 1.32
N ASN A 514 -3.80 30.54 0.88
CA ASN A 514 -4.92 31.42 1.15
C ASN A 514 -5.73 30.99 2.40
N VAL A 515 -5.03 30.54 3.45
CA VAL A 515 -5.63 29.98 4.67
C VAL A 515 -5.49 30.95 5.83
N THR A 516 -6.62 31.31 6.44
CA THR A 516 -6.67 32.13 7.65
C THR A 516 -7.50 31.43 8.72
N TYR A 517 -7.08 31.56 9.98
CA TYR A 517 -7.79 30.96 11.12
C TYR A 517 -8.20 32.03 12.12
N ALA A 518 -9.47 32.03 12.52
CA ALA A 518 -10.00 32.91 13.55
C ALA A 518 -11.23 32.27 14.20
N ASP A 519 -11.38 32.47 15.52
CA ASP A 519 -12.57 32.06 16.28
C ASP A 519 -12.96 30.56 16.15
N GLY A 520 -11.97 29.67 15.97
CA GLY A 520 -12.19 28.21 15.84
C GLY A 520 -12.45 27.74 14.41
N GLU A 521 -12.25 28.60 13.42
CA GLU A 521 -12.71 28.37 12.04
C GLU A 521 -11.64 28.78 11.03
N TYR A 522 -11.54 27.97 9.97
CA TYR A 522 -10.65 28.21 8.84
C TYR A 522 -11.42 28.91 7.72
N LEU A 523 -10.93 30.07 7.27
CA LEU A 523 -11.32 30.68 6.01
C LEU A 523 -10.26 30.34 4.97
N VAL A 524 -10.67 29.64 3.93
CA VAL A 524 -9.84 29.31 2.77
C VAL A 524 -10.37 30.08 1.56
N THR A 525 -9.54 30.93 0.94
CA THR A 525 -9.95 31.75 -0.21
C THR A 525 -9.39 31.22 -1.53
N THR A 526 -10.15 31.33 -2.61
CA THR A 526 -9.70 30.89 -3.94
C THR A 526 -9.48 32.06 -4.88
N GLY A 527 -8.41 31.98 -5.67
CA GLY A 527 -8.18 32.86 -6.82
C GLY A 527 -8.76 32.27 -8.11
N ASP A 528 -9.06 33.12 -9.09
CA ASP A 528 -9.51 32.70 -10.42
C ASP A 528 -8.31 32.38 -11.34
N GLY A 529 -8.45 31.40 -12.23
CA GLY A 529 -7.52 31.12 -13.34
C GLY A 529 -6.29 30.26 -13.04
N ALA A 530 -6.23 29.55 -11.91
CA ALA A 530 -5.16 28.59 -11.63
C ALA A 530 -5.33 27.28 -12.43
N PRO A 531 -4.25 26.61 -12.86
CA PRO A 531 -4.34 25.25 -13.39
C PRO A 531 -4.89 24.28 -12.35
N ILE A 532 -5.53 23.20 -12.80
CA ILE A 532 -5.93 22.06 -11.96
C ILE A 532 -5.07 20.85 -12.29
N TYR A 533 -4.94 19.94 -11.33
CA TYR A 533 -3.99 18.83 -11.37
C TYR A 533 -4.69 17.49 -11.13
N PRO A 534 -5.58 17.01 -12.02
CA PRO A 534 -6.15 15.69 -11.86
C PRO A 534 -5.08 14.59 -11.96
N ALA A 535 -5.24 13.58 -11.11
CA ALA A 535 -4.52 12.31 -11.19
C ALA A 535 -5.28 11.29 -12.06
N ARG A 536 -4.56 10.43 -12.77
CA ARG A 536 -5.10 9.29 -13.49
C ARG A 536 -4.52 8.00 -12.91
N TYR A 537 -5.40 7.10 -12.49
CA TYR A 537 -5.03 5.76 -12.05
C TYR A 537 -4.60 4.92 -13.26
N LEU A 538 -3.38 4.35 -13.22
CA LEU A 538 -2.84 3.59 -14.34
C LEU A 538 -2.93 2.09 -14.10
N HIS A 539 -2.51 1.67 -12.92
CA HIS A 539 -2.50 0.28 -12.47
C HIS A 539 -2.32 0.28 -10.97
N GLY A 540 -2.86 -0.71 -10.28
CA GLY A 540 -2.48 -0.95 -8.91
C GLY A 540 -2.63 -2.39 -8.52
N ILE A 541 -1.94 -2.72 -7.43
CA ILE A 541 -1.99 -4.01 -6.77
C ILE A 541 -2.31 -3.77 -5.31
N HIS A 542 -3.02 -4.72 -4.69
CA HIS A 542 -3.18 -4.72 -3.24
C HIS A 542 -2.49 -5.93 -2.63
N LYS A 543 -1.95 -5.74 -1.42
CA LYS A 543 -1.32 -6.76 -0.60
C LYS A 543 -1.77 -6.55 0.85
N GLY A 544 -2.82 -7.25 1.25
CA GLY A 544 -3.52 -7.04 2.51
C GLY A 544 -4.16 -5.64 2.53
N ASN A 545 -3.84 -4.83 3.54
CA ASN A 545 -4.43 -3.48 3.66
C ASN A 545 -3.73 -2.38 2.85
N ARG A 546 -2.69 -2.71 2.07
CA ARG A 546 -1.91 -1.74 1.29
C ARG A 546 -2.25 -1.84 -0.19
N VAL A 547 -2.39 -0.70 -0.86
CA VAL A 547 -2.53 -0.60 -2.31
C VAL A 547 -1.34 0.17 -2.87
N ILE A 548 -0.58 -0.44 -3.78
CA ILE A 548 0.52 0.22 -4.50
C ILE A 548 0.01 0.53 -5.89
N ALA A 549 -0.12 1.82 -6.23
CA ALA A 549 -0.66 2.26 -7.51
C ALA A 549 0.33 3.11 -8.29
N SER A 550 0.38 2.88 -9.61
CA SER A 550 0.97 3.79 -10.58
C SER A 550 -0.05 4.85 -10.97
N ILE A 551 0.33 6.12 -10.85
CA ILE A 551 -0.55 7.28 -11.12
C ILE A 551 0.17 8.28 -12.02
N GLU A 552 -0.55 8.82 -13.02
CA GLU A 552 -0.11 9.98 -13.78
C GLU A 552 -0.72 11.26 -13.20
N VAL A 553 0.08 12.34 -13.09
CA VAL A 553 -0.46 13.68 -12.81
C VAL A 553 -0.53 14.49 -14.09
N ILE A 554 -1.69 15.11 -14.33
CA ILE A 554 -1.96 15.91 -15.53
C ILE A 554 -2.23 17.35 -15.10
N MET A 555 -1.51 18.31 -15.67
CA MET A 555 -1.88 19.71 -15.56
C MET A 555 -2.92 20.07 -16.62
N LEU A 556 -4.06 20.60 -16.20
CA LEU A 556 -5.06 21.21 -17.07
C LEU A 556 -5.00 22.73 -16.92
N SER A 557 -4.82 23.45 -18.02
CA SER A 557 -4.70 24.91 -18.00
C SER A 557 -5.33 25.55 -19.24
N ASN A 558 -5.60 26.85 -19.17
CA ASN A 558 -6.05 27.64 -20.33
C ASN A 558 -5.02 27.63 -21.49
N GLY A 559 -3.76 27.30 -21.22
CA GLY A 559 -2.69 27.19 -22.21
C GLY A 559 -2.56 25.81 -22.85
N GLY A 560 -3.42 24.86 -22.47
CA GLY A 560 -3.37 23.45 -22.86
C GLY A 560 -3.00 22.53 -21.69
N ASN A 561 -3.03 21.23 -21.97
CA ASN A 561 -2.81 20.21 -20.97
C ASN A 561 -1.45 19.54 -21.17
N SER A 562 -0.88 19.04 -20.08
CA SER A 562 0.36 18.27 -20.12
C SER A 562 0.47 17.34 -18.93
N SER A 563 0.92 16.12 -19.19
CA SER A 563 1.43 15.23 -18.16
C SER A 563 2.61 15.86 -17.44
N LEU A 564 2.63 15.77 -16.11
CA LEU A 564 3.72 16.23 -15.25
C LEU A 564 4.67 15.10 -14.83
N GLY A 565 4.25 13.85 -15.02
CA GLY A 565 5.02 12.68 -14.64
C GLY A 565 4.12 11.53 -14.21
N ALA A 566 4.75 10.39 -13.97
CA ALA A 566 4.14 9.24 -13.34
C ALA A 566 4.81 8.98 -11.99
N TYR A 567 4.03 8.45 -11.06
CA TYR A 567 4.38 8.32 -9.66
C TYR A 567 3.86 6.98 -9.14
N GLN A 568 4.59 6.39 -8.20
CA GLN A 568 4.06 5.34 -7.35
C GLN A 568 3.43 6.01 -6.12
N VAL A 569 2.19 5.64 -5.82
CA VAL A 569 1.49 6.08 -4.63
C VAL A 569 1.07 4.85 -3.87
N GLU A 570 1.45 4.80 -2.61
CA GLU A 570 0.99 3.79 -1.68
C GLU A 570 -0.19 4.32 -0.88
N PHE A 571 -1.23 3.51 -0.78
CA PHE A 571 -2.42 3.76 0.03
C PHE A 571 -2.58 2.69 1.09
N GLU A 572 -3.22 3.07 2.20
CA GLU A 572 -3.85 2.14 3.12
C GLU A 572 -5.35 2.11 2.82
N ILE A 573 -5.99 0.94 2.85
CA ILE A 573 -7.46 0.85 2.81
C ILE A 573 -7.96 1.20 4.21
N ASP A 574 -8.84 2.20 4.28
CA ASP A 574 -9.35 2.74 5.53
C ASP A 574 -10.86 2.99 5.38
N LYS A 575 -11.66 2.13 6.03
CA LYS A 575 -13.12 2.21 5.96
C LYS A 575 -13.70 3.43 6.69
N GLU A 576 -12.93 4.03 7.60
CA GLU A 576 -13.31 5.24 8.33
C GLU A 576 -12.88 6.51 7.54
N SER A 577 -11.93 6.38 6.60
CA SER A 577 -11.60 7.46 5.68
C SER A 577 -12.80 7.78 4.78
N VAL A 578 -13.06 9.08 4.60
CA VAL A 578 -14.09 9.55 3.65
C VAL A 578 -13.78 9.13 2.21
N PHE A 579 -12.50 8.87 1.91
CA PHE A 579 -12.07 8.43 0.59
C PHE A 579 -12.02 6.90 0.45
N GLY A 580 -12.24 6.14 1.54
CA GLY A 580 -12.01 4.69 1.59
C GLY A 580 -10.54 4.27 1.64
N HIS A 581 -9.64 5.24 1.44
CA HIS A 581 -8.18 5.09 1.45
C HIS A 581 -7.54 6.34 2.03
N HIS A 582 -6.34 6.21 2.58
CA HIS A 582 -5.47 7.36 2.82
C HIS A 582 -4.08 7.11 2.22
N ILE A 583 -3.37 8.18 1.87
CA ILE A 583 -2.05 8.10 1.26
C ILE A 583 -1.00 7.83 2.33
N VAL A 584 -0.08 6.91 2.03
CA VAL A 584 0.97 6.44 2.93
C VAL A 584 2.31 7.00 2.48
N SER A 585 2.62 6.86 1.20
CA SER A 585 3.87 7.32 0.61
C SER A 585 3.71 7.64 -0.87
N ILE A 586 4.58 8.51 -1.39
CA ILE A 586 4.64 8.89 -2.80
C ILE A 586 6.09 8.81 -3.28
N GLN A 587 6.34 8.14 -4.40
CA GLN A 587 7.63 8.11 -5.08
C GLN A 587 7.47 8.58 -6.52
N LYS A 588 8.43 9.36 -7.02
CA LYS A 588 8.48 9.77 -8.42
C LYS A 588 9.09 8.66 -9.25
N PHE A 589 8.56 8.35 -10.43
CA PHE A 589 9.27 7.44 -11.34
C PHE A 589 10.46 8.13 -12.02
N PRO A 590 11.54 7.39 -12.33
CA PRO A 590 12.74 7.95 -12.95
C PRO A 590 12.45 8.50 -14.36
N GLU A 591 13.04 9.65 -14.69
CA GLU A 591 12.90 10.25 -16.02
C GLU A 591 13.81 9.57 -17.06
N VAL A 592 13.38 8.42 -17.57
CA VAL A 592 14.20 7.55 -18.45
C VAL A 592 14.02 7.79 -19.95
N ASP A 593 12.99 8.53 -20.35
CA ASP A 593 12.62 8.72 -21.76
C ASP A 593 13.81 9.15 -22.64
N ALA A 594 14.61 10.10 -22.16
CA ALA A 594 15.72 10.67 -22.91
C ALA A 594 16.86 9.65 -23.18
N ALA A 595 16.98 8.61 -22.36
CA ALA A 595 17.98 7.56 -22.55
C ALA A 595 17.67 6.70 -23.78
N PHE A 596 16.39 6.47 -24.08
CA PHE A 596 15.90 5.73 -25.25
C PHE A 596 15.96 6.58 -26.52
N SER A 597 17.18 6.82 -27.00
CA SER A 597 17.49 7.65 -28.17
C SER A 597 17.63 6.86 -29.47
N GLY A 598 17.89 5.55 -29.39
CA GLY A 598 17.89 4.66 -30.55
C GLY A 598 16.47 4.25 -30.93
N VAL A 599 16.11 4.34 -32.21
CA VAL A 599 14.80 3.91 -32.71
C VAL A 599 14.94 3.20 -34.06
N GLN A 600 14.28 2.06 -34.20
CA GLN A 600 14.24 1.26 -35.42
C GLN A 600 12.84 0.67 -35.60
N ALA A 601 12.43 0.44 -36.84
CA ALA A 601 11.21 -0.30 -37.16
C ALA A 601 11.52 -1.50 -38.06
N SER A 602 10.65 -2.51 -38.03
CA SER A 602 10.74 -3.66 -38.95
C SER A 602 10.39 -3.27 -40.39
N SER A 603 9.53 -2.27 -40.58
CA SER A 603 9.10 -1.74 -41.87
C SER A 603 8.73 -0.26 -41.77
N GLU A 604 8.73 0.43 -42.91
CA GLU A 604 8.39 1.86 -43.02
C GLU A 604 7.75 2.15 -44.38
N LEU A 605 6.60 2.81 -44.40
CA LEU A 605 5.92 3.23 -45.62
C LEU A 605 6.77 4.22 -46.42
N GLN A 606 6.97 3.94 -47.70
CA GLN A 606 7.68 4.82 -48.62
C GLN A 606 6.68 5.65 -49.43
N GLU A 607 6.50 6.93 -49.06
CA GLU A 607 5.65 7.89 -49.77
C GLU A 607 6.47 9.12 -50.19
N GLU A 608 6.35 9.54 -51.46
CA GLU A 608 7.14 10.65 -52.00
C GLU A 608 6.81 11.97 -51.27
N GLY A 609 7.80 12.51 -50.55
CA GLY A 609 7.69 13.79 -49.85
C GLY A 609 7.05 13.72 -48.46
N GLN A 610 6.82 12.53 -47.92
CA GLN A 610 6.47 12.31 -46.51
C GLN A 610 7.56 11.49 -45.81
N ASP A 611 7.72 11.69 -44.51
CA ASP A 611 8.58 10.87 -43.65
C ASP A 611 7.68 10.05 -42.72
N HIS A 612 7.76 8.73 -42.87
CA HIS A 612 7.03 7.75 -42.07
C HIS A 612 7.98 6.79 -41.34
N SER A 613 9.24 7.21 -41.19
CA SER A 613 10.25 6.40 -40.54
C SER A 613 9.98 6.20 -39.06
N ALA A 614 10.67 5.24 -38.46
CA ALA A 614 10.59 4.99 -37.02
C ALA A 614 10.94 6.24 -36.18
N ALA A 615 11.72 7.18 -36.72
CA ALA A 615 12.08 8.42 -36.04
C ALA A 615 10.87 9.31 -35.69
N MET A 616 9.76 9.17 -36.43
CA MET A 616 8.56 9.97 -36.21
C MET A 616 7.90 9.70 -34.87
N VAL A 617 8.10 8.53 -34.25
CA VAL A 617 7.51 8.25 -32.91
C VAL A 617 8.24 8.93 -31.76
N ARG A 618 9.31 9.68 -32.04
CA ARG A 618 10.20 10.31 -31.04
C ARG A 618 10.45 11.78 -31.35
N ASP A 619 9.78 12.38 -32.33
CA ASP A 619 10.04 13.74 -32.78
C ASP A 619 9.24 14.80 -32.00
N LYS A 620 8.38 14.38 -31.05
CA LYS A 620 7.53 15.22 -30.21
C LYS A 620 6.52 16.05 -31.02
N ASN A 621 6.19 15.59 -32.22
CA ASN A 621 5.27 16.20 -33.15
C ASN A 621 4.14 15.23 -33.50
N PHE A 622 3.04 15.31 -32.75
CA PHE A 622 1.80 14.56 -32.99
C PHE A 622 1.14 14.72 -34.40
N SER A 623 1.71 15.56 -35.29
CA SER A 623 1.32 15.68 -36.69
C SER A 623 2.14 14.84 -37.67
N THR A 624 3.13 14.08 -37.20
CA THR A 624 3.88 13.04 -37.92
C THR A 624 3.52 11.66 -37.34
N ALA A 625 3.86 10.59 -38.05
CA ALA A 625 3.64 9.23 -37.58
C ALA A 625 4.56 8.24 -38.29
N TRP A 626 5.01 7.22 -37.55
CA TRP A 626 5.47 5.98 -38.16
C TRP A 626 4.28 5.28 -38.80
N VAL A 627 4.47 4.78 -40.01
CA VAL A 627 3.51 3.98 -40.75
C VAL A 627 4.23 2.74 -41.23
N GLU A 628 3.70 1.57 -40.88
CA GLU A 628 4.42 0.31 -41.09
C GLU A 628 4.60 -0.04 -42.59
N GLY A 629 3.61 0.21 -43.46
CA GLY A 629 3.76 0.14 -44.92
C GLY A 629 3.79 -1.25 -45.56
N VAL A 630 3.44 -2.31 -44.85
CA VAL A 630 3.30 -3.69 -45.35
C VAL A 630 1.85 -3.97 -45.75
N SER A 631 1.63 -5.03 -46.53
CA SER A 631 0.27 -5.40 -46.93
C SER A 631 -0.53 -5.90 -45.73
N GLY A 632 -1.69 -5.29 -45.47
CA GLY A 632 -2.59 -5.64 -44.38
C GLY A 632 -2.54 -4.60 -43.26
N VAL A 633 -2.85 -5.01 -42.04
CA VAL A 633 -2.90 -4.10 -40.87
C VAL A 633 -1.59 -4.07 -40.07
N GLY A 634 -0.51 -4.66 -40.60
CA GLY A 634 0.81 -4.66 -39.94
C GLY A 634 0.96 -5.60 -38.73
N GLU A 635 0.19 -6.69 -38.64
CA GLU A 635 0.41 -7.69 -37.58
C GLU A 635 1.82 -8.29 -37.65
N GLY A 636 2.53 -8.26 -36.53
CA GLY A 636 3.93 -8.68 -36.43
C GLY A 636 4.95 -7.56 -36.69
N GLU A 637 4.53 -6.42 -37.24
CA GLU A 637 5.41 -5.25 -37.38
C GLU A 637 5.72 -4.63 -36.01
N SER A 638 6.89 -4.00 -35.90
CA SER A 638 7.44 -3.60 -34.61
C SER A 638 8.29 -2.35 -34.67
N ILE A 639 8.33 -1.64 -33.55
CA ILE A 639 9.30 -0.58 -33.24
C ILE A 639 10.21 -1.09 -32.11
N THR A 640 11.50 -0.82 -32.20
CA THR A 640 12.46 -1.04 -31.11
C THR A 640 13.05 0.28 -30.67
N LEU A 641 12.88 0.59 -29.38
CA LEU A 641 13.55 1.69 -28.70
C LEU A 641 14.79 1.14 -27.97
N SER A 642 15.92 1.85 -28.02
CA SER A 642 17.17 1.41 -27.39
C SER A 642 17.86 2.55 -26.64
N ALA A 643 18.38 2.22 -25.46
CA ALA A 643 19.19 3.08 -24.61
C ALA A 643 20.68 2.71 -24.70
N GLY A 644 21.54 3.62 -24.25
CA GLY A 644 23.00 3.39 -24.22
C GLY A 644 23.48 2.54 -23.04
N SER A 645 22.61 2.35 -22.05
CA SER A 645 22.83 1.56 -20.83
C SER A 645 21.49 1.10 -20.29
N SER A 646 21.51 0.12 -19.37
CA SER A 646 20.33 -0.36 -18.67
C SER A 646 19.56 0.76 -17.98
N GLN A 647 18.23 0.78 -18.11
CA GLN A 647 17.30 1.74 -17.50
C GLN A 647 16.19 1.00 -16.76
N LYS A 648 15.67 1.60 -15.68
CA LYS A 648 14.48 1.13 -14.97
C LYS A 648 13.23 1.77 -15.59
N VAL A 649 12.35 0.97 -16.18
CA VAL A 649 11.14 1.45 -16.87
C VAL A 649 9.89 0.89 -16.21
N HIS A 650 8.84 1.70 -16.14
CA HIS A 650 7.55 1.36 -15.54
C HIS A 650 6.41 1.35 -16.58
N GLY A 651 6.63 1.93 -17.76
CA GLY A 651 5.65 1.86 -18.82
C GLY A 651 5.98 2.64 -20.08
N VAL A 652 4.98 2.70 -20.97
CA VAL A 652 5.04 3.48 -22.20
C VAL A 652 3.75 4.26 -22.39
N ARG A 653 3.89 5.52 -22.76
CA ARG A 653 2.81 6.34 -23.30
C ARG A 653 2.83 6.25 -24.81
N ILE A 654 1.67 6.07 -25.43
CA ILE A 654 1.55 5.89 -26.88
C ILE A 654 0.45 6.75 -27.48
N ALA A 655 0.80 7.57 -28.47
CA ALA A 655 -0.19 8.18 -29.37
C ALA A 655 -0.50 7.20 -30.51
N SER A 656 -1.53 6.38 -30.29
CA SER A 656 -1.96 5.34 -31.23
C SER A 656 -2.68 5.93 -32.45
N GLY A 657 -2.31 5.49 -33.65
CA GLY A 657 -2.85 5.98 -34.92
C GLY A 657 -2.13 7.23 -35.44
N PHE A 658 -2.67 7.83 -36.52
CA PHE A 658 -2.13 9.06 -37.12
C PHE A 658 -2.84 10.29 -36.52
N THR A 659 -2.27 10.84 -35.45
CA THR A 659 -2.90 11.87 -34.61
C THR A 659 -2.87 13.27 -35.18
N LYS A 660 -2.37 13.43 -36.41
CA LYS A 660 -2.36 14.72 -37.10
C LYS A 660 -3.72 15.34 -37.07
N SER A 661 -4.76 14.66 -37.56
CA SER A 661 -6.16 15.13 -37.58
C SER A 661 -7.14 13.99 -37.27
N ARG A 662 -8.36 14.33 -36.80
CA ARG A 662 -9.45 13.34 -36.64
C ARG A 662 -9.75 12.56 -37.92
N ASP A 663 -9.64 13.23 -39.07
CA ASP A 663 -9.87 12.60 -40.37
C ASP A 663 -8.76 11.58 -40.72
N LEU A 664 -7.50 11.89 -40.41
CA LEU A 664 -6.38 10.95 -40.63
C LEU A 664 -6.37 9.82 -39.60
N LEU A 665 -6.72 10.09 -38.35
CA LEU A 665 -6.89 9.07 -37.32
C LEU A 665 -7.93 8.03 -37.72
N ALA A 666 -9.08 8.45 -38.28
CA ALA A 666 -10.13 7.55 -38.75
C ALA A 666 -9.81 6.85 -40.07
N LYS A 667 -8.91 7.40 -40.89
CA LYS A 667 -8.57 6.86 -42.22
C LYS A 667 -7.49 5.80 -42.17
N ASN A 668 -6.61 5.83 -41.18
CA ASN A 668 -5.49 4.90 -41.06
C ASN A 668 -5.76 3.84 -39.97
N GLY A 669 -5.01 2.74 -40.03
CA GLY A 669 -5.07 1.69 -39.03
C GLY A 669 -4.44 2.08 -37.70
N ARG A 670 -4.80 1.36 -36.65
CA ARG A 670 -4.29 1.55 -35.29
C ARG A 670 -4.12 0.21 -34.57
N PRO A 671 -3.09 0.04 -33.72
CA PRO A 671 -2.94 -1.17 -32.93
C PRO A 671 -4.11 -1.30 -31.95
N THR A 672 -4.58 -2.54 -31.79
CA THR A 672 -5.56 -2.94 -30.77
C THR A 672 -4.93 -3.82 -29.69
N ARG A 673 -3.77 -4.43 -29.96
CA ARG A 673 -2.97 -5.14 -28.97
C ARG A 673 -1.49 -5.01 -29.30
N LEU A 674 -0.68 -4.78 -28.28
CA LEU A 674 0.77 -4.67 -28.39
C LEU A 674 1.45 -5.71 -27.49
N ARG A 675 2.60 -6.22 -27.95
CA ARG A 675 3.54 -6.99 -27.12
C ARG A 675 4.80 -6.18 -26.89
N PHE A 676 5.22 -6.11 -25.65
CA PHE A 676 6.49 -5.55 -25.20
C PHE A 676 7.44 -6.69 -24.91
N ALA A 677 8.68 -6.58 -25.40
CA ALA A 677 9.77 -7.46 -25.04
C ALA A 677 10.96 -6.60 -24.61
N PHE A 678 11.75 -7.13 -23.67
CA PHE A 678 12.82 -6.41 -22.99
C PHE A 678 14.15 -7.16 -23.09
N SER A 679 15.25 -6.44 -22.84
CA SER A 679 16.61 -7.00 -22.89
C SER A 679 16.89 -8.04 -21.80
N ASN A 680 16.19 -7.98 -20.67
CA ASN A 680 16.26 -8.96 -19.59
C ASN A 680 15.49 -10.26 -19.90
N GLY A 681 14.77 -10.32 -21.03
CA GLY A 681 14.01 -11.49 -21.47
C GLY A 681 12.52 -11.46 -21.11
N GLU A 682 12.08 -10.52 -20.29
CA GLU A 682 10.66 -10.35 -19.96
C GLU A 682 9.83 -9.97 -21.18
N GLN A 683 8.54 -10.33 -21.11
CA GLN A 683 7.54 -9.98 -22.11
C GLN A 683 6.20 -9.68 -21.47
N LEU A 684 5.52 -8.66 -21.99
CA LEU A 684 4.19 -8.24 -21.56
C LEU A 684 3.30 -8.00 -22.78
N GLU A 685 1.99 -8.12 -22.62
CA GLU A 685 1.02 -7.70 -23.63
C GLU A 685 0.06 -6.66 -23.06
N ALA A 686 -0.30 -5.67 -23.87
CA ALA A 686 -1.28 -4.64 -23.52
C ALA A 686 -2.42 -4.65 -24.55
N ASP A 687 -3.65 -4.69 -24.05
CA ASP A 687 -4.86 -4.56 -24.86
C ASP A 687 -5.27 -3.08 -24.94
N LEU A 688 -5.43 -2.58 -26.18
CA LEU A 688 -5.81 -1.21 -26.48
C LEU A 688 -7.27 -1.11 -26.96
N THR A 689 -8.04 -2.20 -26.95
CA THR A 689 -9.43 -2.20 -27.44
C THR A 689 -10.39 -1.40 -26.56
N THR A 690 -10.15 -1.33 -25.25
CA THR A 690 -10.87 -0.46 -24.31
C THR A 690 -10.55 1.01 -24.58
N ALA A 691 -9.28 1.34 -24.80
CA ALA A 691 -8.83 2.69 -25.17
C ALA A 691 -9.30 3.17 -26.58
N VAL A 692 -9.93 2.28 -27.35
CA VAL A 692 -10.35 2.49 -28.74
C VAL A 692 -11.81 2.94 -28.87
N ASN A 693 -12.63 2.78 -27.81
CA ASN A 693 -14.02 3.27 -27.75
C ASN A 693 -14.14 4.73 -27.30
N ASP A 694 -13.09 5.32 -26.73
CA ASP A 694 -13.14 6.64 -26.09
C ASP A 694 -12.93 7.79 -27.10
N GLY A 695 -13.60 7.70 -28.26
CA GLY A 695 -13.82 8.86 -29.12
C GLY A 695 -14.55 10.00 -28.40
N TYR A 696 -15.20 9.67 -27.27
CA TYR A 696 -15.59 10.47 -26.11
C TYR A 696 -15.64 9.46 -24.94
N GLU A 697 -15.23 9.88 -23.74
CA GLU A 697 -15.39 9.15 -22.44
C GLU A 697 -14.40 8.00 -22.19
N ASN A 698 -13.25 8.32 -21.59
CA ASN A 698 -12.51 7.37 -20.74
C ASN A 698 -13.32 7.19 -19.44
N PRO A 699 -13.83 6.00 -19.11
CA PRO A 699 -14.68 5.76 -17.93
C PRO A 699 -13.93 5.77 -16.58
N GLY A 700 -12.62 6.10 -16.56
CA GLY A 700 -11.95 6.51 -15.31
C GLY A 700 -12.10 8.00 -14.97
N VAL A 701 -12.93 8.71 -15.75
CA VAL A 701 -13.33 10.11 -15.58
C VAL A 701 -14.81 10.22 -15.94
N ILE A 702 -15.72 9.77 -15.05
CA ILE A 702 -17.15 10.10 -15.13
C ILE A 702 -17.45 11.25 -14.17
N GLY A 703 -17.02 12.46 -14.57
CA GLY A 703 -17.65 13.69 -14.11
C GLY A 703 -18.60 14.20 -15.19
N HIS A 704 -19.91 14.12 -14.96
CA HIS A 704 -20.95 14.68 -15.83
C HIS A 704 -20.60 16.07 -16.40
N TYR A 705 -20.35 16.15 -17.71
CA TYR A 705 -20.32 17.43 -18.46
C TYR A 705 -21.46 17.45 -19.49
N ASP A 706 -22.69 17.52 -18.98
CA ASP A 706 -23.86 17.79 -19.82
C ASP A 706 -23.89 19.27 -20.24
N GLU A 707 -23.93 19.46 -21.56
CA GLU A 707 -24.38 20.61 -22.34
C GLU A 707 -23.97 22.03 -21.86
N TRP A 708 -23.04 22.67 -22.58
CA TRP A 708 -23.27 23.86 -23.42
C TRP A 708 -21.93 24.46 -23.87
N VAL A 709 -21.44 23.94 -25.01
CA VAL A 709 -20.87 24.67 -26.14
C VAL A 709 -19.75 25.68 -25.84
N ASN A 710 -18.52 25.26 -26.13
CA ASN A 710 -17.88 25.86 -27.30
C ASN A 710 -17.19 24.80 -28.15
N ILE A 711 -17.78 24.53 -29.31
CA ILE A 711 -17.06 24.10 -30.50
C ILE A 711 -16.11 25.25 -30.84
N GLY A 712 -14.97 25.27 -30.17
CA GLY A 712 -13.79 26.03 -30.50
C GLY A 712 -12.69 25.01 -30.71
N VAL A 713 -12.71 24.36 -31.86
CA VAL A 713 -11.58 23.58 -32.36
C VAL A 713 -10.42 24.57 -32.50
N ASP A 714 -9.63 24.73 -31.44
CA ASP A 714 -8.24 25.09 -31.59
C ASP A 714 -7.46 23.82 -31.26
N TRP A 715 -6.78 23.33 -32.28
CA TRP A 715 -6.11 22.06 -32.34
C TRP A 715 -4.90 22.12 -31.41
N SER A 716 -5.10 21.94 -30.11
CA SER A 716 -4.01 21.71 -29.15
C SER A 716 -3.43 20.32 -29.43
N GLY A 717 -2.54 20.26 -30.42
CA GLY A 717 -2.10 19.05 -31.10
C GLY A 717 -1.75 17.88 -30.18
N GLY A 718 -2.59 16.83 -30.21
CA GLY A 718 -2.30 15.43 -29.89
C GLY A 718 -1.79 15.06 -28.48
N LYS A 719 -1.34 16.01 -27.66
CA LYS A 719 -0.77 15.77 -26.33
C LYS A 719 -1.75 15.11 -25.36
N ASP A 720 -3.05 15.27 -25.59
CA ASP A 720 -4.12 14.79 -24.72
C ASP A 720 -4.57 13.36 -25.04
N TRP A 721 -3.97 12.72 -26.07
CA TRP A 721 -4.43 11.42 -26.61
C TRP A 721 -3.41 10.28 -26.47
N MET A 722 -2.37 10.45 -25.65
CA MET A 722 -1.48 9.34 -25.37
C MET A 722 -2.14 8.37 -24.39
N ASN A 723 -2.32 7.13 -24.81
CA ASN A 723 -2.70 6.04 -23.92
C ASN A 723 -1.50 5.72 -23.02
N PHE A 724 -1.78 5.51 -21.73
CA PHE A 724 -0.78 4.98 -20.81
C PHE A 724 -0.88 3.46 -20.78
N ILE A 725 0.27 2.83 -20.89
CA ILE A 725 0.44 1.41 -20.65
C ILE A 725 1.40 1.32 -19.47
N SER A 726 0.89 0.87 -18.32
CA SER A 726 1.73 0.49 -17.19
C SER A 726 2.20 -0.95 -17.40
N PHE A 727 3.45 -1.22 -17.01
CA PHE A 727 3.98 -2.58 -16.98
C PHE A 727 3.61 -3.33 -15.69
N GLY A 728 3.03 -2.62 -14.70
CA GLY A 728 2.67 -3.16 -13.40
C GLY A 728 3.86 -3.48 -12.48
N GLN A 729 5.08 -3.41 -13.02
CA GLN A 729 6.33 -3.65 -12.31
C GLN A 729 7.44 -2.78 -12.88
N GLU A 730 8.52 -2.60 -12.11
CA GLU A 730 9.77 -2.04 -12.61
C GLU A 730 10.48 -3.09 -13.50
N ILE A 731 10.86 -2.69 -14.71
CA ILE A 731 11.60 -3.54 -15.64
C ILE A 731 12.95 -2.90 -15.92
N GLU A 732 14.02 -3.62 -15.62
CA GLU A 732 15.36 -3.19 -15.98
C GLU A 732 15.70 -3.60 -17.43
N THR A 733 15.99 -2.63 -18.30
CA THR A 733 16.21 -2.91 -19.72
C THR A 733 17.06 -1.89 -20.49
N GLU A 734 17.83 -2.37 -21.47
CA GLU A 734 18.53 -1.57 -22.48
C GLU A 734 17.69 -1.31 -23.75
N TRP A 735 16.67 -2.12 -24.00
CA TRP A 735 15.80 -1.95 -25.17
C TRP A 735 14.36 -2.40 -24.90
N ILE A 736 13.41 -1.77 -25.59
CA ILE A 736 11.99 -2.12 -25.57
C ILE A 736 11.58 -2.38 -27.00
N LYS A 737 11.16 -3.61 -27.30
CA LYS A 737 10.57 -3.97 -28.60
C LYS A 737 9.06 -4.03 -28.47
N ILE A 738 8.39 -3.15 -29.20
CA ILE A 738 6.93 -3.00 -29.23
C ILE A 738 6.44 -3.62 -30.54
N THR A 739 5.70 -4.71 -30.45
CA THR A 739 5.20 -5.47 -31.61
C THR A 739 3.68 -5.38 -31.71
N ILE A 740 3.15 -5.11 -32.90
CA ILE A 740 1.72 -5.13 -33.18
C ILE A 740 1.25 -6.59 -33.15
N VAL A 741 0.46 -6.96 -32.14
CA VAL A 741 -0.13 -8.30 -32.04
C VAL A 741 -1.43 -8.36 -32.85
N SER A 742 -2.24 -7.31 -32.76
CA SER A 742 -3.43 -7.12 -33.58
C SER A 742 -3.69 -5.64 -33.80
N ALA A 743 -4.39 -5.32 -34.90
CA ALA A 743 -4.74 -3.95 -35.27
C ALA A 743 -6.13 -3.85 -35.91
N GLN A 744 -6.71 -2.65 -35.86
CA GLN A 744 -7.92 -2.30 -36.57
C GLN A 744 -7.56 -1.53 -37.85
N ALA A 745 -8.06 -1.97 -39.00
CA ALA A 745 -7.91 -1.25 -40.25
C ALA A 745 -8.62 0.11 -40.23
N GLY A 746 -8.03 1.10 -40.87
CA GLY A 746 -8.66 2.40 -41.06
C GLY A 746 -9.79 2.36 -42.09
N SER A 747 -10.58 3.42 -42.13
CA SER A 747 -11.69 3.54 -43.10
C SER A 747 -11.23 3.67 -44.56
N LYS A 748 -9.93 3.94 -44.80
CA LYS A 748 -9.37 4.14 -46.14
C LYS A 748 -8.05 3.39 -46.35
N TYR A 749 -7.17 3.38 -45.37
CA TYR A 749 -5.86 2.74 -45.39
C TYR A 749 -5.84 1.63 -44.34
N GLU A 750 -5.29 0.48 -44.71
CA GLU A 750 -5.13 -0.64 -43.80
C GLU A 750 -3.89 -0.44 -42.91
N ASP A 751 -2.91 0.33 -43.38
CA ASP A 751 -1.62 0.52 -42.72
C ASP A 751 -1.78 1.09 -41.30
N THR A 752 -1.09 0.47 -40.35
CA THR A 752 -1.14 0.88 -38.95
C THR A 752 -0.18 2.03 -38.66
N CYS A 753 -0.65 3.03 -37.91
CA CYS A 753 0.15 4.19 -37.53
C CYS A 753 0.40 4.28 -36.01
N ILE A 754 1.55 4.82 -35.64
CA ILE A 754 1.86 5.29 -34.27
C ILE A 754 2.51 6.67 -34.41
N SER A 755 1.98 7.68 -33.72
CA SER A 755 2.45 9.06 -33.85
C SER A 755 3.55 9.41 -32.86
N GLU A 756 3.46 8.94 -31.61
CA GLU A 756 4.42 9.26 -30.55
C GLU A 756 4.52 8.12 -29.55
N LEU A 757 5.70 7.96 -28.98
CA LEU A 757 6.01 7.07 -27.86
C LEU A 757 6.83 7.83 -26.83
N VAL A 758 6.53 7.65 -25.55
CA VAL A 758 7.32 8.18 -24.41
C VAL A 758 7.48 7.05 -23.39
N VAL A 759 8.71 6.79 -22.95
CA VAL A 759 9.02 5.78 -21.92
C VAL A 759 9.04 6.47 -20.56
N TYR A 760 8.49 5.82 -19.54
CA TYR A 760 8.52 6.30 -18.16
C TYR A 760 8.81 5.17 -17.18
#